data_AF-A0A8I2BDH7-F1
#
_entry.id   AF-A0A8I2BDH7-F1
#
_cell.length_a   1.000
_cell.length_b   1.000
_cell.length_c   1.000
_cell.angle_alpha   90.00
_cell.angle_beta   90.00
_cell.angle_gamma   90.00
#
_symmetry.space_group_name_H-M   'P 1'
#
loop_
_entity.id
_entity.type
_entity.pdbx_description
1 polymer ?
#
loop_
_entity_poly.entity_id
_entity_poly.type
_entity_poly.pdbx_seq_one_letter_code
_entity_poly.pdbx_strand_id
1 'polypeptide(L)'
;MATSYRCNLHPHGKTKDGKPIDTKLHYQYICREGKYQCIRNHGEDLRHKSSGNIPSWANESASNFWEEAEKNRLKQKYHDRQEARAYREFELTLQMELSLDDNIECVEKFLEQTGIKENHMYSYAIHERPARHDKDMINIHAHIMFDEHIIEKDRPLPTPEDFFKRYSKNKQGEPVGGYKKDRRFHDRPFLLTARKIWADIINEKLKENGIDERVSHETLKKQQADLYNKGDYENGDLLNREPAPKMDEIYRNPKLIEEVEAKIKQYELRIPDRKPLKEMDFIERNISLYAKDIVLRRAARQIQWNHKKRDEKFFKDKTEEEIKNILESPAVVTVQDIQEYLTEKIKASEEQIKKTNNEYREIKKTILKEEWYHSVAIQKMSGNEYKKRRKAYIEAKKIYEEEAAKDEKMLDPTIPNFQEKYMFYMFNLRKLKTDAEQKKASFEKLKRDCMERKEYQRIIEEIKKENEKKQKEIKVLMGKTKTLQKEIDTAKEILNDFRNIKPDTILFSEPLPKQLTRDNKINGTIPLKKLKACSYKGNIYYIFDGDKESVKGVRIGDDIIEGQVPVYQIERKQEDGKYYITKVKPTEEKQFLYKNKNAKTTNELKQQEPKATPEIKKASAQQEQRQSSALTNTIDRMIESKDPLIRLRWNEKENKEANAMEEAEKRLYEAWHPAFPPRTR
;
A
#
# COMPACT_ATOMS: atom_id res chain seq x y z
N MET A 1 17.96 0.14 21.55
CA MET A 1 19.36 0.58 21.47
C MET A 1 19.53 1.61 22.57
N ALA A 2 20.48 2.54 22.56
CA ALA A 2 20.65 3.51 23.64
C ALA A 2 20.42 4.91 23.10
N THR A 3 19.17 5.19 22.72
CA THR A 3 18.72 6.55 22.46
C THR A 3 18.90 7.38 23.73
N SER A 4 19.96 8.18 23.73
CA SER A 4 20.31 9.04 24.84
C SER A 4 20.01 10.48 24.45
N TYR A 5 19.45 11.22 25.40
CA TYR A 5 19.00 12.57 25.19
C TYR A 5 19.85 13.53 26.02
N ARG A 6 20.42 14.52 25.34
CA ARG A 6 21.10 15.66 25.97
C ARG A 6 20.89 16.91 25.12
N CYS A 7 20.49 17.98 25.78
CA CYS A 7 20.51 19.34 25.25
C CYS A 7 20.82 20.28 26.41
N ASN A 8 22.06 20.77 26.43
CA ASN A 8 22.53 21.75 27.41
C ASN A 8 22.85 23.06 26.71
N LEU A 9 22.51 24.17 27.36
CA LEU A 9 22.91 25.51 26.95
C LEU A 9 23.87 26.05 28.00
N HIS A 10 25.14 26.14 27.65
CA HIS A 10 26.18 26.69 28.49
C HIS A 10 26.34 28.19 28.20
N PRO A 11 26.58 29.02 29.23
CA PRO A 11 27.24 30.29 28.99
C PRO A 11 28.67 30.03 28.49
N HIS A 12 29.40 31.09 28.19
CA HIS A 12 30.81 31.05 27.82
C HIS A 12 31.63 30.05 28.65
N GLY A 13 32.38 29.17 27.98
CA GLY A 13 33.14 28.10 28.61
C GLY A 13 34.17 28.63 29.62
N LYS A 14 34.41 27.86 30.69
CA LYS A 14 35.37 28.21 31.75
C LYS A 14 36.44 27.14 31.90
N THR A 15 37.65 27.56 32.25
CA THR A 15 38.75 26.68 32.66
C THR A 15 38.45 26.05 34.02
N LYS A 16 39.27 25.08 34.45
CA LYS A 16 39.14 24.45 35.78
C LYS A 16 39.20 25.46 36.92
N ASP A 17 39.95 26.54 36.76
CA ASP A 17 40.10 27.63 37.74
C ASP A 17 38.97 28.66 37.65
N GLY A 18 37.93 28.40 36.85
CA GLY A 18 36.74 29.26 36.72
C GLY A 18 36.90 30.46 35.80
N LYS A 19 38.04 30.61 35.11
CA LYS A 19 38.31 31.72 34.18
C LYS A 19 37.66 31.48 32.81
N PRO A 20 37.12 32.49 32.12
CA PRO A 20 36.63 32.33 30.75
C PRO A 20 37.70 31.79 29.80
N ILE A 21 37.36 30.80 28.97
CA ILE A 21 38.23 30.26 27.92
C ILE A 21 38.30 31.27 26.78
N ASP A 22 39.48 31.46 26.18
CA ASP A 22 39.62 32.31 24.99
C ASP A 22 38.69 31.84 23.86
N THR A 23 37.92 32.78 23.30
CA THR A 23 36.85 32.47 22.32
C THR A 23 37.38 31.80 21.06
N LYS A 24 38.49 32.32 20.50
CA LYS A 24 39.11 31.79 19.29
C LYS A 24 39.70 30.40 19.58
N LEU A 25 40.37 30.22 20.71
CA LEU A 25 40.92 28.93 21.10
C LEU A 25 39.84 27.87 21.29
N HIS A 26 38.67 28.23 21.81
CA HIS A 26 37.54 27.30 21.93
C HIS A 26 37.02 26.90 20.53
N TYR A 27 36.76 27.87 19.65
CA TYR A 27 36.33 27.59 18.27
C TYR A 27 37.33 26.69 17.54
N GLN A 28 38.62 27.01 17.60
CA GLN A 28 39.67 26.20 16.99
C GLN A 28 39.73 24.79 17.59
N TYR A 29 39.45 24.63 18.88
CA TYR A 29 39.45 23.33 19.54
C TYR A 29 38.32 22.43 19.03
N ILE A 30 37.08 22.94 18.95
CA ILE A 30 35.92 22.17 18.46
C ILE A 30 36.02 21.91 16.96
N CYS A 31 36.44 22.89 16.15
CA CYS A 31 36.54 22.75 14.69
C CYS A 31 37.85 22.09 14.21
N ARG A 32 38.71 21.66 15.15
CA ARG A 32 40.07 21.12 14.91
C ARG A 32 40.89 21.99 13.96
N GLU A 33 40.98 23.29 14.25
CA GLU A 33 41.73 24.27 13.47
C GLU A 33 43.00 24.76 14.18
N GLY A 34 43.88 25.43 13.42
CA GLY A 34 45.15 25.94 13.94
C GLY A 34 45.99 24.85 14.59
N LYS A 35 46.42 25.08 15.84
CA LYS A 35 47.27 24.13 16.58
C LYS A 35 46.59 22.79 16.91
N TYR A 36 45.29 22.66 16.67
CA TYR A 36 44.51 21.46 16.99
C TYR A 36 44.31 20.52 15.79
N GLN A 37 44.77 20.89 14.58
CA GLN A 37 44.67 20.08 13.37
C GLN A 37 45.41 18.74 13.48
N CYS A 38 46.53 18.72 14.20
CA CYS A 38 47.41 17.56 14.32
C CYS A 38 47.28 16.84 15.67
N ILE A 39 46.20 17.05 16.42
CA ILE A 39 45.96 16.30 17.66
C ILE A 39 45.80 14.82 17.29
N ARG A 40 46.82 14.01 17.61
CA ARG A 40 46.78 12.55 17.57
C ARG A 40 46.47 12.03 18.98
N ASN A 41 45.71 10.93 19.08
CA ASN A 41 45.48 10.15 20.31
C ASN A 41 44.51 10.71 21.38
N HIS A 42 43.54 11.56 21.02
CA HIS A 42 42.51 12.01 21.99
C HIS A 42 41.17 11.26 21.95
N GLY A 43 41.00 10.29 21.05
CA GLY A 43 39.80 9.43 21.00
C GLY A 43 38.48 10.13 20.65
N GLU A 44 38.54 11.38 20.17
CA GLU A 44 37.41 12.19 19.70
C GLU A 44 37.68 12.70 18.28
N ASP A 45 36.99 12.12 17.30
CA ASP A 45 37.12 12.42 15.88
C ASP A 45 36.12 13.52 15.48
N LEU A 46 36.61 14.56 14.80
CA LEU A 46 35.76 15.55 14.14
C LEU A 46 35.17 14.92 12.88
N ARG A 47 33.84 14.92 12.77
CA ARG A 47 33.12 14.37 11.61
C ARG A 47 32.60 15.43 10.67
N HIS A 48 32.14 16.54 11.22
CA HIS A 48 31.59 17.64 10.43
C HIS A 48 31.78 18.97 11.15
N LYS A 49 31.89 20.05 10.39
CA LYS A 49 31.87 21.42 10.93
C LYS A 49 31.24 22.37 9.94
N SER A 50 30.57 23.40 10.45
CA SER A 50 29.97 24.44 9.64
C SER A 50 29.91 25.76 10.42
N SER A 51 29.76 26.87 9.72
CA SER A 51 29.57 28.20 10.29
C SER A 51 28.67 29.02 9.38
N GLY A 52 27.91 29.95 9.96
CA GLY A 52 26.96 30.77 9.20
C GLY A 52 26.79 32.15 9.79
N ASN A 53 26.28 33.07 8.95
CA ASN A 53 26.15 34.50 9.23
C ASN A 53 27.48 35.20 9.56
N ILE A 54 28.54 34.83 8.85
CA ILE A 54 29.86 35.45 8.96
C ILE A 54 29.76 36.89 8.39
N PRO A 55 30.03 37.94 9.18
CA PRO A 55 30.03 39.31 8.66
C PRO A 55 31.13 39.51 7.61
N SER A 56 30.90 40.40 6.64
CA SER A 56 31.85 40.65 5.54
C SER A 56 33.24 41.06 6.01
N TRP A 57 33.33 41.83 7.11
CA TRP A 57 34.61 42.25 7.71
C TRP A 57 35.44 41.10 8.28
N ALA A 58 34.86 39.92 8.50
CA ALA A 58 35.59 38.74 8.94
C ALA A 58 36.24 37.97 7.78
N ASN A 59 36.10 38.44 6.52
CA ASN A 59 36.68 37.84 5.32
C ASN A 59 36.33 36.35 5.17
N GLU A 60 35.04 36.01 5.32
CA GLU A 60 34.51 34.64 5.23
C GLU A 60 35.13 33.63 6.23
N SER A 61 35.86 34.12 7.24
CA SER A 61 36.53 33.28 8.25
C SER A 61 35.85 33.41 9.61
N ALA A 62 35.21 32.32 10.05
CA ALA A 62 34.66 32.22 11.39
C ALA A 62 35.75 32.42 12.47
N SER A 63 36.95 31.92 12.24
CA SER A 63 38.12 32.13 13.12
C SER A 63 38.42 33.61 13.34
N ASN A 64 38.33 34.44 12.29
CA ASN A 64 38.54 35.88 12.38
C ASN A 64 37.43 36.56 13.19
N PHE A 65 36.16 36.16 12.97
CA PHE A 65 35.05 36.65 13.77
C PHE A 65 35.25 36.37 15.26
N TRP A 66 35.57 35.13 15.62
CA TRP A 66 35.77 34.72 17.01
C TRP A 66 36.99 35.40 17.67
N GLU A 67 38.01 35.74 16.88
CA GLU A 67 39.13 36.58 17.34
C GLU A 67 38.67 38.00 17.72
N GLU A 68 37.88 38.65 16.86
CA GLU A 68 37.37 39.99 17.13
C GLU A 68 36.36 40.00 18.28
N ALA A 69 35.54 38.95 18.41
CA ALA A 69 34.65 38.77 19.54
C ALA A 69 35.42 38.67 20.87
N GLU A 70 36.57 37.97 20.88
CA GLU A 70 37.46 37.90 22.05
C GLU A 70 38.08 39.27 22.36
N LYS A 71 38.66 39.95 21.36
CA LYS A 71 39.23 41.28 21.53
C LYS A 71 38.21 42.25 22.13
N ASN A 72 36.97 42.22 21.65
CA ASN A 72 35.90 43.06 22.19
C ASN A 72 35.53 42.69 23.63
N ARG A 73 35.42 41.38 23.94
CA ARG A 73 35.18 40.90 25.30
C ARG A 73 36.24 41.42 26.28
N LEU A 74 37.51 41.43 25.86
CA LEU A 74 38.64 41.92 26.66
C LEU A 74 38.69 43.46 26.79
N LYS A 75 38.07 44.22 25.89
CA LYS A 75 37.98 45.70 25.98
C LYS A 75 37.07 46.20 27.12
N GLN A 76 36.20 45.35 27.69
CA GLN A 76 35.30 45.71 28.80
C GLN A 76 36.09 46.03 30.10
N LYS A 77 35.48 46.64 31.12
CA LYS A 77 36.19 46.93 32.39
C LYS A 77 36.53 45.64 33.14
N TYR A 78 37.58 45.61 33.95
CA TYR A 78 38.07 44.37 34.60
C TYR A 78 37.00 43.61 35.41
N HIS A 79 36.10 44.32 36.09
CA HIS A 79 34.95 43.68 36.78
C HIS A 79 33.92 43.14 35.79
N ASP A 80 33.57 43.91 34.77
CA ASP A 80 32.65 43.48 33.69
C ASP A 80 33.23 42.32 32.86
N ARG A 81 34.56 42.23 32.68
CA ARG A 81 35.26 41.19 31.91
C ARG A 81 35.00 39.77 32.42
N GLN A 82 34.78 39.61 33.73
CA GLN A 82 34.47 38.30 34.30
C GLN A 82 33.04 37.84 34.02
N GLU A 83 32.14 38.78 33.75
CA GLU A 83 30.74 38.53 33.33
C GLU A 83 30.53 38.66 31.81
N ALA A 84 31.50 39.24 31.12
CA ALA A 84 31.53 39.42 29.68
C ALA A 84 31.65 38.08 28.95
N ARG A 85 30.81 37.91 27.94
CA ARG A 85 30.78 36.71 27.09
C ARG A 85 30.70 37.10 25.63
N ALA A 86 31.47 36.37 24.84
CA ALA A 86 31.49 36.44 23.39
C ALA A 86 30.54 35.43 22.72
N TYR A 87 30.13 34.37 23.44
CA TYR A 87 29.27 33.32 22.90
C TYR A 87 28.48 32.61 23.99
N ARG A 88 27.48 31.85 23.55
CA ARG A 88 26.87 30.72 24.27
C ARG A 88 27.06 29.45 23.47
N GLU A 89 26.93 28.32 24.14
CA GLU A 89 27.20 27.02 23.54
C GLU A 89 26.07 26.03 23.80
N PHE A 90 25.53 25.42 22.75
CA PHE A 90 24.75 24.20 22.90
C PHE A 90 25.64 22.96 22.80
N GLU A 91 25.47 22.05 23.75
CA GLU A 91 26.00 20.68 23.68
C GLU A 91 24.81 19.73 23.49
N LEU A 92 24.75 19.09 22.32
CA LEU A 92 23.68 18.18 21.92
C LEU A 92 24.22 16.76 21.78
N THR A 93 23.48 15.75 22.27
CA THR A 93 23.74 14.35 21.89
C THR A 93 22.96 14.01 20.63
N LEU A 94 23.66 13.38 19.69
CA LEU A 94 23.16 12.88 18.40
C LEU A 94 22.96 11.37 18.45
N GLN A 95 22.15 10.82 17.53
CA GLN A 95 21.75 9.41 17.59
C GLN A 95 22.63 8.56 16.66
N MET A 96 23.18 7.46 17.19
CA MET A 96 24.01 6.53 16.41
C MET A 96 23.16 5.73 15.41
N GLU A 97 21.87 5.56 15.71
CA GLU A 97 20.92 4.89 14.84
C GLU A 97 20.65 5.69 13.54
N LEU A 98 21.07 6.95 13.49
CA LEU A 98 20.97 7.82 12.32
C LEU A 98 22.30 7.93 11.57
N SER A 99 22.23 8.13 10.25
CA SER A 99 23.41 8.45 9.45
C SER A 99 24.04 9.78 9.88
N LEU A 100 25.30 10.04 9.48
CA LEU A 100 25.93 11.34 9.73
C LEU A 100 25.14 12.47 9.05
N ASP A 101 24.66 12.26 7.82
CA ASP A 101 23.88 13.25 7.08
C ASP A 101 22.54 13.57 7.77
N ASP A 102 21.82 12.55 8.27
CA ASP A 102 20.61 12.76 9.07
C ASP A 102 20.89 13.53 10.37
N ASN A 103 22.02 13.24 11.01
CA ASN A 103 22.45 13.94 12.21
C ASN A 103 22.81 15.41 11.90
N ILE A 104 23.45 15.69 10.75
CA ILE A 104 23.69 17.06 10.27
C ILE A 104 22.37 17.78 10.04
N GLU A 105 21.41 17.14 9.36
CA GLU A 105 20.08 17.70 9.11
C GLU A 105 19.35 18.04 10.41
N CYS A 106 19.45 17.17 11.42
CA CYS A 106 18.89 17.45 12.74
C CYS A 106 19.49 18.72 13.37
N VAL A 107 20.82 18.89 13.31
CA VAL A 107 21.50 20.08 13.83
C VAL A 107 21.09 21.34 13.07
N GLU A 108 21.02 21.27 11.74
CA GLU A 108 20.58 22.37 10.88
C GLU A 108 19.13 22.78 11.19
N LYS A 109 18.22 21.81 11.31
CA LYS A 109 16.82 22.05 11.69
C LYS A 109 16.71 22.64 13.09
N PHE A 110 17.57 22.23 14.02
CA PHE A 110 17.63 22.82 15.37
C PHE A 110 18.08 24.29 15.33
N LEU A 111 19.10 24.62 14.55
CA LEU A 111 19.57 26.00 14.34
C LEU A 111 18.49 26.88 13.72
N GLU A 112 17.71 26.33 12.78
CA GLU A 112 16.56 27.01 12.16
C GLU A 112 15.45 27.28 13.16
N GLN A 113 14.96 26.24 13.86
CA GLN A 113 13.83 26.37 14.78
C GLN A 113 14.14 27.21 16.02
N THR A 114 15.41 27.25 16.45
CA THR A 114 15.85 28.17 17.51
C THR A 114 16.05 29.59 17.00
N GLY A 115 16.04 29.82 15.68
CA GLY A 115 16.29 31.11 15.04
C GLY A 115 17.76 31.54 15.05
N ILE A 116 18.68 30.65 15.46
CA ILE A 116 20.13 30.90 15.45
C ILE A 116 20.63 31.00 14.01
N LYS A 117 20.19 30.10 13.14
CA LYS A 117 20.64 30.05 11.74
C LYS A 117 20.38 31.34 10.99
N GLU A 118 19.29 32.03 11.30
CA GLU A 118 18.86 33.24 10.58
C GLU A 118 19.42 34.53 11.19
N ASN A 119 19.59 34.58 12.52
CA ASN A 119 19.79 35.85 13.23
C ASN A 119 21.15 35.99 13.91
N HIS A 120 21.95 34.93 14.05
CA HIS A 120 23.13 34.95 14.90
C HIS A 120 24.35 34.40 14.16
N MET A 121 25.54 34.95 14.42
CA MET A 121 26.78 34.32 13.98
C MET A 121 26.96 33.03 14.77
N TYR A 122 27.18 31.91 14.07
CA TYR A 122 27.35 30.61 14.71
C TYR A 122 28.44 29.79 14.03
N SER A 123 28.99 28.87 14.82
CA SER A 123 29.89 27.81 14.37
C SER A 123 29.53 26.55 15.12
N TYR A 124 29.43 25.42 14.42
CA TYR A 124 29.23 24.14 15.08
C TYR A 124 30.14 23.04 14.53
N ALA A 125 30.37 22.04 15.36
CA ALA A 125 31.16 20.85 15.05
C ALA A 125 30.46 19.60 15.60
N ILE A 126 30.47 18.53 14.81
CA ILE A 126 30.00 17.21 15.19
C ILE A 126 31.20 16.32 15.46
N HIS A 127 31.19 15.69 16.63
CA HIS A 127 32.24 14.80 17.09
C HIS A 127 31.71 13.41 17.37
N GLU A 128 32.58 12.43 17.16
CA GLU A 128 32.36 11.04 17.53
C GLU A 128 33.45 10.55 18.47
N ARG A 129 33.06 9.78 19.47
CA ARG A 129 33.99 9.03 20.32
C ARG A 129 33.37 7.75 20.82
N PRO A 130 34.16 6.70 21.09
CA PRO A 130 33.67 5.56 21.85
C PRO A 130 33.03 6.01 23.17
N ALA A 131 31.92 5.39 23.54
CA ALA A 131 31.31 5.61 24.84
C ALA A 131 32.26 5.09 25.92
N ARG A 132 32.31 5.79 27.06
CA ARG A 132 33.30 5.51 28.11
C ARG A 132 33.15 4.13 28.77
N HIS A 133 31.97 3.53 28.70
CA HIS A 133 31.65 2.26 29.36
C HIS A 133 31.22 1.16 28.38
N ASP A 134 31.20 1.46 27.10
CA ASP A 134 30.78 0.53 26.07
C ASP A 134 31.51 0.90 24.79
N LYS A 135 32.63 0.22 24.52
CA LYS A 135 33.50 0.53 23.38
C LYS A 135 32.82 0.24 22.03
N ASP A 136 31.78 -0.59 22.05
CA ASP A 136 30.96 -0.89 20.89
C ASP A 136 29.89 0.18 20.66
N MET A 137 29.73 1.11 21.62
CA MET A 137 28.92 2.30 21.47
C MET A 137 29.77 3.53 21.15
N ILE A 138 29.18 4.43 20.38
CA ILE A 138 29.73 5.68 19.87
C ILE A 138 28.82 6.78 20.41
N ASN A 139 29.42 7.71 21.15
CA ASN A 139 28.77 8.94 21.57
C ASN A 139 28.98 10.02 20.51
N ILE A 140 27.97 10.21 19.68
CA ILE A 140 27.93 11.30 18.69
C ILE A 140 27.37 12.54 19.38
N HIS A 141 28.04 13.68 19.25
CA HIS A 141 27.60 14.93 19.87
C HIS A 141 27.98 16.15 19.05
N ALA A 142 27.21 17.22 19.20
CA ALA A 142 27.45 18.50 18.54
C ALA A 142 27.74 19.59 19.55
N HIS A 143 28.77 20.38 19.27
CA HIS A 143 29.06 21.65 19.92
C HIS A 143 28.60 22.78 18.99
N ILE A 144 27.72 23.66 19.45
CA ILE A 144 27.22 24.81 18.68
C ILE A 144 27.54 26.09 19.45
N MET A 145 28.56 26.81 19.00
CA MET A 145 28.88 28.16 19.48
C MET A 145 28.09 29.20 18.70
N PHE A 146 27.45 30.14 19.38
CA PHE A 146 26.80 31.27 18.74
C PHE A 146 26.95 32.57 19.53
N ASP A 147 27.10 33.69 18.82
CA ASP A 147 27.11 35.03 19.40
C ASP A 147 25.68 35.55 19.56
N GLU A 148 25.42 36.26 20.66
CA GLU A 148 24.06 36.66 21.05
C GLU A 148 23.56 37.89 20.28
N HIS A 149 24.39 38.55 19.48
CA HIS A 149 23.94 39.72 18.70
C HIS A 149 22.99 39.28 17.58
N ILE A 150 21.89 40.01 17.44
CA ILE A 150 20.89 39.82 16.38
C ILE A 150 21.37 40.58 15.15
N ILE A 151 21.71 39.84 14.10
CA ILE A 151 22.17 40.38 12.82
C ILE A 151 20.97 40.97 12.08
N GLU A 152 21.03 42.27 11.80
CA GLU A 152 20.00 43.00 11.05
C GLU A 152 20.43 43.06 9.58
N LYS A 153 19.84 42.22 8.71
CA LYS A 153 20.25 42.10 7.30
C LYS A 153 20.15 43.43 6.52
N ASP A 154 19.19 44.27 6.88
CA ASP A 154 18.98 45.60 6.27
C ASP A 154 19.91 46.69 6.83
N ARG A 155 20.68 46.39 7.88
CA ARG A 155 21.64 47.32 8.51
C ARG A 155 22.99 46.63 8.74
N PRO A 156 23.73 46.30 7.67
CA PRO A 156 25.04 45.68 7.80
C PRO A 156 26.01 46.63 8.51
N LEU A 157 26.68 46.13 9.55
CA LEU A 157 27.72 46.87 10.26
C LEU A 157 29.10 46.53 9.66
N PRO A 158 29.82 47.52 9.08
CA PRO A 158 30.96 47.27 8.19
C PRO A 158 32.26 46.96 8.94
N THR A 159 32.33 47.18 10.25
CA THR A 159 33.54 46.96 11.05
C THR A 159 33.25 46.12 12.32
N PRO A 160 34.26 45.44 12.89
CA PRO A 160 34.12 44.77 14.18
C PRO A 160 33.73 45.74 15.31
N GLU A 161 34.33 46.93 15.32
CA GLU A 161 34.01 48.00 16.27
C GLU A 161 32.53 48.36 16.23
N ASP A 162 31.94 48.51 15.03
CA ASP A 162 30.52 48.81 14.87
C ASP A 162 29.66 47.64 15.33
N PHE A 163 29.98 46.40 14.92
CA PHE A 163 29.23 45.19 15.25
C PHE A 163 29.02 45.04 16.77
N PHE A 164 30.11 45.10 17.52
CA PHE A 164 30.12 44.84 18.97
C PHE A 164 29.89 46.10 19.82
N LYS A 165 29.68 47.26 19.20
CA LYS A 165 29.34 48.49 19.93
C LYS A 165 28.03 48.29 20.70
N ARG A 166 27.90 48.97 21.85
CA ARG A 166 26.64 48.94 22.60
C ARG A 166 25.48 49.39 21.71
N TYR A 167 24.42 48.59 21.66
CA TYR A 167 23.18 48.98 21.00
C TYR A 167 22.62 50.26 21.60
N SER A 168 22.24 51.20 20.74
CA SER A 168 21.58 52.45 21.11
C SER A 168 20.64 52.90 20.00
N LYS A 169 19.66 53.73 20.37
CA LYS A 169 18.71 54.35 19.45
C LYS A 169 18.85 55.88 19.48
N ASN A 170 18.65 56.53 18.35
CA ASN A 170 18.53 57.99 18.29
C ASN A 170 17.15 58.46 18.83
N LYS A 171 16.90 59.77 18.80
CA LYS A 171 15.64 60.36 19.28
C LYS A 171 14.41 59.89 18.46
N GLN A 172 14.63 59.50 17.21
CA GLN A 172 13.62 58.98 16.28
C GLN A 172 13.39 57.46 16.45
N GLY A 173 14.15 56.79 17.33
CA GLY A 173 14.01 55.36 17.60
C GLY A 173 14.79 54.44 16.66
N GLU A 174 15.60 55.01 15.75
CA GLU A 174 16.43 54.28 14.79
C GLU A 174 17.71 53.77 15.46
N PRO A 175 18.16 52.55 15.15
CA PRO A 175 19.38 51.98 15.71
C PRO A 175 20.64 52.69 15.17
N VAL A 176 21.44 53.26 16.07
CA VAL A 176 22.69 54.00 15.75
C VAL A 176 23.94 53.41 16.44
N GLY A 177 23.75 52.38 17.27
CA GLY A 177 24.82 51.62 17.91
C GLY A 177 25.11 50.29 17.19
N GLY A 178 25.80 49.37 17.88
CA GLY A 178 26.02 48.02 17.36
C GLY A 178 24.75 47.18 17.38
N TYR A 179 24.87 45.88 17.13
CA TYR A 179 23.69 44.99 17.13
C TYR A 179 23.12 44.79 18.54
N LYS A 180 21.82 44.50 18.60
CA LYS A 180 21.15 44.21 19.88
C LYS A 180 21.47 42.78 20.32
N LYS A 181 21.84 42.58 21.57
CA LYS A 181 21.94 41.22 22.15
C LYS A 181 20.56 40.65 22.43
N ASP A 182 20.35 39.42 22.00
CA ASP A 182 19.16 38.64 22.33
C ASP A 182 19.26 38.08 23.75
N ARG A 183 18.30 38.47 24.59
CA ARG A 183 18.27 38.08 26.00
C ARG A 183 17.51 36.78 26.25
N ARG A 184 16.75 36.25 25.28
CA ARG A 184 15.93 35.04 25.47
C ARG A 184 16.76 33.82 25.88
N PHE A 185 18.02 33.74 25.44
CA PHE A 185 18.94 32.65 25.76
C PHE A 185 19.33 32.58 27.25
N HIS A 186 18.94 33.57 28.06
CA HIS A 186 19.12 33.57 29.52
C HIS A 186 17.99 32.89 30.26
N ASP A 187 16.82 32.83 29.62
CA ASP A 187 15.59 32.52 30.31
C ASP A 187 15.41 31.00 30.38
N ARG A 188 15.08 30.51 31.58
CA ARG A 188 14.77 29.08 31.78
C ARG A 188 13.67 28.58 30.83
N PRO A 189 12.58 29.33 30.55
CA PRO A 189 11.60 28.96 29.54
C PRO A 189 12.19 28.64 28.17
N PHE A 190 13.12 29.47 27.67
CA PHE A 190 13.76 29.22 26.39
C PHE A 190 14.54 27.89 26.38
N LEU A 191 15.29 27.60 27.44
CA LEU A 191 16.01 26.32 27.55
C LEU A 191 15.05 25.12 27.52
N LEU A 192 13.90 25.21 28.20
CA LEU A 192 12.90 24.13 28.17
C LEU A 192 12.31 23.96 26.76
N THR A 193 12.04 25.06 26.06
CA THR A 193 11.59 25.03 24.66
C THR A 193 12.64 24.43 23.73
N ALA A 194 13.91 24.85 23.83
CA ALA A 194 15.01 24.30 23.04
C ALA A 194 15.18 22.79 23.27
N ARG A 195 15.06 22.36 24.53
CA ARG A 195 15.07 20.93 24.87
C ARG A 195 13.94 20.17 24.19
N LYS A 196 12.72 20.70 24.23
CA LYS A 196 11.59 20.10 23.54
C LYS A 196 11.82 20.02 22.02
N ILE A 197 12.21 21.13 21.40
CA ILE A 197 12.55 21.20 19.97
C ILE A 197 13.54 20.09 19.61
N TRP A 198 14.61 19.92 20.40
CA TRP A 198 15.62 18.90 20.11
C TRP A 198 15.07 17.47 20.17
N ALA A 199 14.26 17.15 21.19
CA ALA A 199 13.65 15.83 21.30
C ALA A 199 12.69 15.56 20.13
N ASP A 200 11.90 16.55 19.75
CA ASP A 200 10.93 16.45 18.65
C ASP A 200 11.64 16.20 17.31
N ILE A 201 12.71 16.95 17.02
CA ILE A 201 13.52 16.78 15.79
C ILE A 201 14.10 15.36 15.71
N ILE A 202 14.71 14.86 16.79
CA ILE A 202 15.25 13.50 16.83
C ILE A 202 14.15 12.47 16.58
N ASN A 203 13.02 12.59 17.27
CA ASN A 203 11.93 11.62 17.17
C ASN A 203 11.28 11.61 15.79
N GLU A 204 11.17 12.77 15.15
CA GLU A 204 10.70 12.90 13.77
C GLU A 204 11.66 12.20 12.81
N LYS A 205 12.98 12.45 12.93
CA LYS A 205 13.98 11.82 12.06
C LYS A 205 14.09 10.31 12.25
N LEU A 206 13.98 9.82 13.49
CA LEU A 206 13.92 8.37 13.78
C LEU A 206 12.67 7.74 13.14
N LYS A 207 11.52 8.41 13.21
CA LYS A 207 10.28 7.94 12.59
C LYS A 207 10.38 7.91 11.06
N GLU A 208 10.96 8.93 10.44
CA GLU A 208 11.21 8.98 8.99
C GLU A 208 12.06 7.79 8.51
N ASN A 209 13.03 7.39 9.32
CA ASN A 209 13.90 6.24 9.06
C ASN A 209 13.30 4.87 9.46
N GLY A 210 12.01 4.82 9.86
CA GLY A 210 11.36 3.58 10.27
C GLY A 210 11.91 2.98 11.58
N ILE A 211 12.63 3.78 12.38
CA ILE A 211 13.18 3.37 13.67
C ILE A 211 12.11 3.65 14.74
N ASP A 212 11.81 2.65 15.57
CA ASP A 212 10.74 2.74 16.58
C ASP A 212 11.20 3.40 17.90
N GLU A 213 12.50 3.63 18.06
CA GLU A 213 13.06 4.24 19.28
C GLU A 213 12.73 5.71 19.40
N ARG A 214 12.56 6.19 20.64
CA ARG A 214 12.23 7.59 20.92
C ARG A 214 13.05 8.12 22.09
N VAL A 215 13.38 9.40 22.01
CA VAL A 215 13.96 10.19 23.10
C VAL A 215 12.88 11.07 23.75
N SER A 216 13.12 11.48 24.99
CA SER A 216 12.25 12.43 25.67
C SER A 216 13.05 13.46 26.44
N HIS A 217 12.60 14.71 26.35
CA HIS A 217 13.12 15.83 27.14
C HIS A 217 12.52 15.89 28.55
N GLU A 218 11.54 15.05 28.84
CA GLU A 218 10.77 15.10 30.07
C GLU A 218 11.40 14.26 31.18
N THR A 219 11.05 14.58 32.42
CA THR A 219 11.48 13.78 33.58
C THR A 219 10.84 12.39 33.53
N LEU A 220 11.54 11.37 34.05
CA LEU A 220 11.01 10.01 34.17
C LEU A 220 9.61 9.97 34.82
N LYS A 221 9.38 10.77 35.86
CA LYS A 221 8.08 10.88 36.54
C LYS A 221 6.94 11.33 35.62
N LYS A 222 7.22 12.27 34.70
CA LYS A 222 6.22 12.77 33.75
C LYS A 222 5.95 11.73 32.66
N GLN A 223 7.01 11.15 32.10
CA GLN A 223 6.89 10.06 31.12
C GLN A 223 6.10 8.87 31.68
N GLN A 224 6.33 8.50 32.95
CA GLN A 224 5.58 7.47 33.65
C GLN A 224 4.09 7.80 33.74
N ALA A 225 3.75 9.02 34.19
CA ALA A 225 2.36 9.46 34.29
C ALA A 225 1.66 9.40 32.92
N ASP A 226 2.35 9.81 31.86
CA ASP A 226 1.82 9.75 30.50
C ASP A 226 1.60 8.32 30.00
N LEU A 227 2.46 7.37 30.36
CA LEU A 227 2.29 5.95 30.04
C LEU A 227 1.12 5.34 30.80
N TYR A 228 1.00 5.61 32.11
CA TYR A 228 -0.14 5.15 32.90
C TYR A 228 -1.47 5.72 32.40
N ASN A 229 -1.51 6.99 32.01
CA ASN A 229 -2.70 7.60 31.42
C ASN A 229 -3.10 6.93 30.09
N LYS A 230 -2.15 6.31 29.38
CA LYS A 230 -2.38 5.53 28.16
C LYS A 230 -2.70 4.05 28.42
N GLY A 231 -2.74 3.63 29.68
CA GLY A 231 -2.92 2.23 30.08
C GLY A 231 -1.68 1.35 29.90
N ASP A 232 -0.52 1.94 29.63
CA ASP A 232 0.75 1.24 29.47
C ASP A 232 1.50 1.16 30.80
N TYR A 233 0.95 0.34 31.72
CA TYR A 233 1.50 0.18 33.06
C TYR A 233 2.87 -0.51 33.05
N GLU A 234 3.07 -1.48 32.16
CA GLU A 234 4.32 -2.22 32.06
C GLU A 234 5.50 -1.31 31.69
N ASN A 235 5.36 -0.47 30.66
CA ASN A 235 6.43 0.49 30.32
C ASN A 235 6.52 1.63 31.35
N GLY A 236 5.41 2.02 31.98
CA GLY A 236 5.42 3.00 33.05
C GLY A 236 6.23 2.56 34.27
N ASP A 237 6.11 1.29 34.68
CA ASP A 237 6.85 0.72 35.81
C ASP A 237 8.36 0.73 35.59
N LEU A 238 8.82 0.60 34.33
CA LEU A 238 10.25 0.69 33.97
C LEU A 238 10.85 2.09 34.21
N LEU A 239 10.00 3.12 34.28
CA LEU A 239 10.40 4.51 34.55
C LEU A 239 10.31 4.87 36.03
N ASN A 240 9.79 3.97 36.88
CA ASN A 240 9.69 4.14 38.33
C ASN A 240 11.04 3.96 39.04
N ARG A 241 11.96 4.91 38.84
CA ARG A 241 13.33 4.84 39.34
C ARG A 241 13.97 6.22 39.45
N GLU A 242 15.02 6.32 40.29
CA GLU A 242 15.85 7.52 40.35
C GLU A 242 16.58 7.73 39.00
N PRO A 243 16.60 8.96 38.45
CA PRO A 243 17.39 9.27 37.26
C PRO A 243 18.87 9.04 37.51
N ALA A 244 19.56 8.48 36.51
CA ALA A 244 21.01 8.31 36.58
C ALA A 244 21.71 9.68 36.73
N PRO A 245 22.68 9.81 37.66
CA PRO A 245 23.40 11.06 37.87
C PRO A 245 24.40 11.33 36.73
N LYS A 246 24.87 12.58 36.64
CA LYS A 246 26.00 12.92 35.77
C LYS A 246 27.28 12.32 36.35
N MET A 247 28.03 11.60 35.53
CA MET A 247 29.23 10.87 35.96
C MET A 247 30.53 11.64 35.62
N ASP A 248 30.46 12.96 35.40
CA ASP A 248 31.57 13.78 34.85
C ASP A 248 32.88 13.70 35.65
N GLU A 249 32.80 13.66 36.98
CA GLU A 249 33.95 13.51 37.88
C GLU A 249 34.48 12.07 37.91
N ILE A 250 33.57 11.09 37.88
CA ILE A 250 33.88 9.65 37.91
C ILE A 250 34.63 9.25 36.64
N TYR A 251 34.20 9.75 35.49
CA TYR A 251 34.84 9.49 34.21
C TYR A 251 36.29 9.98 34.09
N ARG A 252 36.74 10.88 34.96
CA ARG A 252 38.12 11.39 34.95
C ARG A 252 39.08 10.49 35.73
N ASN A 253 38.57 9.49 36.44
CA ASN A 253 39.35 8.57 37.27
C ASN A 253 39.16 7.11 36.78
N PRO A 254 40.19 6.49 36.18
CA PRO A 254 40.11 5.12 35.69
C PRO A 254 39.67 4.09 36.75
N LYS A 255 40.08 4.26 38.02
CA LYS A 255 39.68 3.33 39.09
C LYS A 255 38.17 3.37 39.37
N LEU A 256 37.58 4.55 39.34
CA LEU A 256 36.12 4.69 39.51
C LEU A 256 35.34 4.14 38.32
N ILE A 257 35.95 4.10 37.12
CA ILE A 257 35.35 3.44 35.95
C ILE A 257 35.32 1.92 36.17
N GLU A 258 36.42 1.33 36.65
CA GLU A 258 36.46 -0.10 36.99
C GLU A 258 35.42 -0.46 38.07
N GLU A 259 35.23 0.41 39.08
CA GLU A 259 34.18 0.26 40.08
C GLU A 259 32.77 0.29 39.47
N VAL A 260 32.51 1.18 38.50
CA VAL A 260 31.24 1.21 37.76
C VAL A 260 31.00 -0.11 37.04
N GLU A 261 32.00 -0.65 36.33
CA GLU A 261 31.88 -1.93 35.63
C GLU A 261 31.63 -3.10 36.59
N ALA A 262 32.34 -3.14 37.72
CA ALA A 262 32.13 -4.12 38.77
C ALA A 262 30.71 -4.03 39.34
N LYS A 263 30.19 -2.81 39.52
CA LYS A 263 28.83 -2.57 40.02
C LYS A 263 27.75 -2.99 39.01
N ILE A 264 27.97 -2.76 37.72
CA ILE A 264 27.07 -3.25 36.66
C ILE A 264 27.00 -4.78 36.72
N LYS A 265 28.15 -5.47 36.73
CA LYS A 265 28.21 -6.94 36.84
C LYS A 265 27.52 -7.45 38.11
N GLN A 266 27.71 -6.77 39.24
CA GLN A 266 27.06 -7.10 40.51
C GLN A 266 25.53 -7.12 40.35
N TYR A 267 24.93 -6.10 39.73
CA TYR A 267 23.48 -6.02 39.56
C TYR A 267 22.95 -6.93 38.45
N GLU A 268 23.73 -7.21 37.41
CA GLU A 268 23.38 -8.25 36.41
C GLU A 268 23.26 -9.62 37.07
N LEU A 269 24.12 -9.91 38.07
CA LEU A 269 24.04 -11.09 38.92
C LEU A 269 22.98 -10.98 40.04
N ARG A 270 22.18 -9.90 40.06
CA ARG A 270 21.14 -9.62 41.07
C ARG A 270 21.62 -9.59 42.51
N ILE A 271 22.89 -9.21 42.72
CA ILE A 271 23.47 -9.09 44.06
C ILE A 271 23.14 -7.70 44.62
N PRO A 272 22.39 -7.57 45.73
CA PRO A 272 22.00 -6.27 46.28
C PRO A 272 23.17 -5.52 46.91
N ASP A 273 23.00 -4.22 47.09
CA ASP A 273 23.96 -3.41 47.87
C ASP A 273 23.99 -3.82 49.34
N ARG A 274 25.17 -3.77 49.94
CA ARG A 274 25.35 -4.08 51.37
C ARG A 274 24.76 -3.03 52.30
N LYS A 275 24.67 -1.78 51.84
CA LYS A 275 24.09 -0.66 52.58
C LYS A 275 23.08 0.11 51.73
N PRO A 276 22.07 0.76 52.32
CA PRO A 276 21.12 1.60 51.61
C PRO A 276 21.78 2.77 50.88
N LEU A 277 21.21 3.21 49.74
CA LEU A 277 21.70 4.36 48.96
C LEU A 277 21.85 5.66 49.77
N LYS A 278 21.05 5.84 50.83
CA LYS A 278 21.09 7.02 51.70
C LYS A 278 22.32 7.06 52.62
N GLU A 279 22.95 5.91 52.85
CA GLU A 279 24.13 5.73 53.72
C GLU A 279 25.44 5.64 52.93
N MET A 280 25.35 5.71 51.60
CA MET A 280 26.50 5.77 50.70
C MET A 280 27.06 7.18 50.62
N ASP A 281 28.37 7.30 50.40
CA ASP A 281 28.93 8.59 50.02
C ASP A 281 28.47 9.00 48.60
N PHE A 282 28.76 10.24 48.22
CA PHE A 282 28.31 10.81 46.95
C PHE A 282 28.78 10.00 45.72
N ILE A 283 30.02 9.51 45.73
CA ILE A 283 30.62 8.80 44.59
C ILE A 283 30.01 7.39 44.51
N GLU A 284 29.99 6.65 45.63
CA GLU A 284 29.44 5.30 45.70
C GLU A 284 27.94 5.27 45.35
N ARG A 285 27.18 6.27 45.83
CA ARG A 285 25.77 6.43 45.49
C ARG A 285 25.60 6.63 43.98
N ASN A 286 26.40 7.50 43.38
CA ASN A 286 26.29 7.80 41.95
C ASN A 286 26.64 6.59 41.08
N ILE A 287 27.72 5.87 41.43
CA ILE A 287 28.09 4.60 40.79
C ILE A 287 26.94 3.60 40.88
N SER A 288 26.36 3.45 42.07
CA SER A 288 25.25 2.52 42.32
C SER A 288 24.00 2.86 41.52
N LEU A 289 23.61 4.14 41.47
CA LEU A 289 22.46 4.61 40.69
C LEU A 289 22.66 4.42 39.18
N TYR A 290 23.85 4.76 38.68
CA TYR A 290 24.20 4.62 37.28
C TYR A 290 24.19 3.15 36.83
N ALA A 291 24.81 2.27 37.61
CA ALA A 291 24.85 0.84 37.31
C ALA A 291 23.44 0.20 37.35
N LYS A 292 22.59 0.56 38.32
CA LYS A 292 21.17 0.12 38.35
C LYS A 292 20.42 0.56 37.10
N ASP A 293 20.57 1.82 36.69
CA ASP A 293 19.94 2.37 35.49
C ASP A 293 20.33 1.60 34.22
N ILE A 294 21.61 1.26 34.04
CA ILE A 294 22.09 0.46 32.89
C ILE A 294 21.43 -0.91 32.86
N VAL A 295 21.47 -1.64 33.99
CA VAL A 295 20.92 -3.01 34.05
C VAL A 295 19.41 -3.00 33.80
N LEU A 296 18.69 -2.03 34.37
CA LEU A 296 17.26 -1.85 34.12
C LEU A 296 16.96 -1.56 32.65
N ARG A 297 17.71 -0.67 32.00
CA ARG A 297 17.55 -0.40 30.55
C ARG A 297 17.86 -1.63 29.70
N ARG A 298 18.88 -2.42 30.06
CA ARG A 298 19.18 -3.70 29.37
C ARG A 298 18.02 -4.69 29.51
N ALA A 299 17.50 -4.87 30.72
CA ALA A 299 16.37 -5.76 30.97
C ALA A 299 15.09 -5.31 30.25
N ALA A 300 14.74 -4.01 30.34
CA ALA A 300 13.62 -3.40 29.63
C ALA A 300 13.63 -3.70 28.13
N ARG A 301 14.80 -3.50 27.49
CA ARG A 301 14.97 -3.77 26.05
C ARG A 301 14.76 -5.24 25.72
N GLN A 302 15.29 -6.15 26.53
CA GLN A 302 15.11 -7.59 26.31
C GLN A 302 13.63 -8.00 26.43
N ILE A 303 12.91 -7.44 27.40
CA ILE A 303 11.48 -7.67 27.58
C ILE A 303 10.72 -7.19 26.34
N GLN A 304 10.90 -5.93 25.94
CA GLN A 304 10.23 -5.36 24.77
C GLN A 304 10.51 -6.16 23.48
N TRP A 305 11.75 -6.60 23.29
CA TRP A 305 12.12 -7.46 22.16
C TRP A 305 11.44 -8.84 22.20
N ASN A 306 11.36 -9.46 23.38
CA ASN A 306 10.65 -10.72 23.56
C ASN A 306 9.15 -10.59 23.24
N HIS A 307 8.50 -9.49 23.67
CA HIS A 307 7.10 -9.20 23.35
C HIS A 307 6.89 -9.06 21.84
N LYS A 308 7.71 -8.24 21.16
CA LYS A 308 7.64 -8.07 19.71
C LYS A 308 7.75 -9.40 18.98
N LYS A 309 8.73 -10.24 19.33
CA LYS A 309 8.91 -11.57 18.73
C LYS A 309 7.73 -12.51 19.01
N ARG A 310 7.18 -12.46 20.21
CA ARG A 310 6.01 -13.26 20.58
C ARG A 310 4.80 -12.84 19.75
N ASP A 311 4.58 -11.56 19.57
CA ASP A 311 3.47 -11.02 18.78
C ASP A 311 3.64 -11.37 17.29
N GLU A 312 4.82 -11.16 16.72
CA GLU A 312 5.15 -11.56 15.35
C GLU A 312 4.89 -13.05 15.13
N LYS A 313 5.33 -13.90 16.06
CA LYS A 313 5.06 -15.35 16.02
C LYS A 313 3.57 -15.64 16.10
N PHE A 314 2.85 -15.02 17.03
CA PHE A 314 1.40 -15.22 17.19
C PHE A 314 0.64 -14.84 15.91
N PHE A 315 0.97 -13.70 15.29
CA PHE A 315 0.35 -13.29 14.02
C PHE A 315 0.69 -14.24 12.88
N LYS A 316 1.93 -14.71 12.80
CA LYS A 316 2.35 -15.69 11.80
C LYS A 316 1.59 -17.01 11.97
N ASP A 317 1.58 -17.57 13.19
CA ASP A 317 0.90 -18.83 13.51
C ASP A 317 -0.61 -18.73 13.18
N LYS A 318 -1.25 -17.59 13.51
CA LYS A 318 -2.66 -17.33 13.18
C LYS A 318 -2.90 -17.25 11.66
N THR A 319 -2.00 -16.60 10.93
CA THR A 319 -2.07 -16.48 9.47
C THR A 319 -1.91 -17.85 8.79
N GLU A 320 -0.96 -18.65 9.25
CA GLU A 320 -0.73 -20.02 8.76
C GLU A 320 -1.95 -20.92 9.04
N GLU A 321 -2.55 -20.82 10.23
CA GLU A 321 -3.78 -21.55 10.55
C GLU A 321 -4.93 -21.13 9.62
N GLU A 322 -5.07 -19.85 9.31
CA GLU A 322 -6.08 -19.35 8.38
C GLU A 322 -5.87 -19.84 6.95
N ILE A 323 -4.64 -19.79 6.44
CA ILE A 323 -4.27 -20.33 5.13
C ILE A 323 -4.58 -21.83 5.06
N LYS A 324 -4.18 -22.60 6.08
CA LYS A 324 -4.47 -24.03 6.18
C LYS A 324 -5.98 -24.28 6.14
N ASN A 325 -6.75 -23.52 6.91
CA ASN A 325 -8.22 -23.63 6.94
C ASN A 325 -8.88 -23.30 5.59
N ILE A 326 -8.29 -22.44 4.77
CA ILE A 326 -8.80 -22.11 3.42
C ILE A 326 -8.50 -23.27 2.46
N LEU A 327 -7.26 -23.76 2.44
CA LEU A 327 -6.80 -24.78 1.50
C LEU A 327 -7.37 -26.18 1.80
N GLU A 328 -7.58 -26.51 3.08
CA GLU A 328 -8.22 -27.77 3.50
C GLU A 328 -9.74 -27.74 3.38
N SER A 329 -10.34 -26.58 3.05
CA SER A 329 -11.77 -26.53 2.80
C SER A 329 -12.11 -27.35 1.54
N PRO A 330 -13.06 -28.30 1.60
CA PRO A 330 -13.44 -29.07 0.44
C PRO A 330 -14.13 -28.19 -0.60
N ALA A 331 -13.88 -28.44 -1.88
CA ALA A 331 -14.67 -27.88 -2.98
C ALA A 331 -16.04 -28.59 -3.01
N VAL A 332 -17.11 -27.81 -2.91
CA VAL A 332 -18.50 -28.28 -2.94
C VAL A 332 -19.22 -27.51 -4.04
N VAL A 333 -19.96 -28.22 -4.89
CA VAL A 333 -20.81 -27.66 -5.94
C VAL A 333 -22.24 -28.03 -5.64
N THR A 334 -23.08 -27.02 -5.47
CA THR A 334 -24.52 -27.18 -5.27
C THR A 334 -25.30 -26.90 -6.56
N VAL A 335 -26.59 -27.27 -6.56
CA VAL A 335 -27.53 -26.89 -7.63
C VAL A 335 -27.56 -25.38 -7.82
N GLN A 336 -27.55 -24.61 -6.72
CA GLN A 336 -27.51 -23.15 -6.77
C GLN A 336 -26.27 -22.62 -7.51
N ASP A 337 -25.09 -23.19 -7.26
CA ASP A 337 -23.85 -22.74 -7.91
C ASP A 337 -23.90 -22.98 -9.43
N ILE A 338 -24.48 -24.10 -9.88
CA ILE A 338 -24.72 -24.35 -11.31
C ILE A 338 -25.74 -23.36 -11.88
N GLN A 339 -26.85 -23.14 -11.17
CA GLN A 339 -27.90 -22.21 -11.61
C GLN A 339 -27.36 -20.80 -11.82
N GLU A 340 -26.59 -20.29 -10.85
CA GLU A 340 -25.94 -18.99 -10.91
C GLU A 340 -24.97 -18.90 -12.10
N TYR A 341 -24.05 -19.88 -12.20
CA TYR A 341 -23.05 -19.91 -13.27
C TYR A 341 -23.68 -19.97 -14.66
N LEU A 342 -24.68 -20.83 -14.87
CA LEU A 342 -25.35 -20.95 -16.16
C LEU A 342 -26.16 -19.69 -16.50
N THR A 343 -26.81 -19.07 -15.51
CA THR A 343 -27.55 -17.81 -15.71
C THR A 343 -26.61 -16.68 -16.13
N GLU A 344 -25.46 -16.55 -15.47
CA GLU A 344 -24.42 -15.57 -15.84
C GLU A 344 -23.83 -15.86 -17.23
N LYS A 345 -23.55 -17.12 -17.52
CA LYS A 345 -23.03 -17.56 -18.83
C LYS A 345 -24.02 -17.28 -19.95
N ILE A 346 -25.32 -17.53 -19.75
CA ILE A 346 -26.37 -17.19 -20.72
C ILE A 346 -26.37 -15.68 -21.00
N LYS A 347 -26.38 -14.86 -19.96
CA LYS A 347 -26.39 -13.39 -20.11
C LYS A 347 -25.16 -12.89 -20.88
N ALA A 348 -23.97 -13.41 -20.55
CA ALA A 348 -22.74 -13.06 -21.24
C ALA A 348 -22.75 -13.48 -22.72
N SER A 349 -23.23 -14.68 -23.03
CA SER A 349 -23.38 -15.17 -24.39
C SER A 349 -24.42 -14.36 -25.20
N GLU A 350 -25.54 -13.97 -24.59
CA GLU A 350 -26.56 -13.11 -25.23
C GLU A 350 -25.99 -11.73 -25.59
N GLU A 351 -25.19 -11.13 -24.70
CA GLU A 351 -24.51 -9.86 -24.97
C GLU A 351 -23.46 -10.00 -26.10
N GLN A 352 -22.71 -11.10 -26.10
CA GLN A 352 -21.76 -11.39 -27.18
C GLN A 352 -22.47 -11.59 -28.53
N ILE A 353 -23.62 -12.27 -28.55
CA ILE A 353 -24.46 -12.42 -29.75
C ILE A 353 -24.93 -11.04 -30.24
N LYS A 354 -25.38 -10.15 -29.33
CA LYS A 354 -25.80 -8.79 -29.70
C LYS A 354 -24.66 -8.02 -30.36
N LYS A 355 -23.44 -8.10 -29.82
CA LYS A 355 -22.24 -7.47 -30.39
C LYS A 355 -21.91 -8.02 -31.78
N THR A 356 -21.84 -9.35 -31.91
CA THR A 356 -21.53 -10.03 -33.19
C THR A 356 -22.60 -9.77 -34.25
N ASN A 357 -23.88 -9.68 -33.88
CA ASN A 357 -24.96 -9.33 -34.79
C ASN A 357 -24.90 -7.88 -35.27
N ASN A 358 -24.46 -6.95 -34.42
CA ASN A 358 -24.22 -5.56 -34.84
C ASN A 358 -23.08 -5.47 -35.85
N GLU A 359 -21.96 -6.16 -35.59
CA GLU A 359 -20.82 -6.24 -36.51
C GLU A 359 -21.21 -6.85 -37.86
N TYR A 360 -21.99 -7.94 -37.85
CA TYR A 360 -22.59 -8.52 -39.05
C TYR A 360 -23.40 -7.49 -39.87
N ARG A 361 -24.25 -6.69 -39.19
CA ARG A 361 -25.08 -5.67 -39.86
C ARG A 361 -24.24 -4.58 -40.49
N GLU A 362 -23.19 -4.11 -39.82
CA GLU A 362 -22.30 -3.07 -40.35
C GLU A 362 -21.51 -3.58 -41.56
N ILE A 363 -20.90 -4.77 -41.49
CA ILE A 363 -20.17 -5.34 -42.63
C ILE A 363 -21.11 -5.56 -43.82
N LYS A 364 -22.31 -6.09 -43.57
CA LYS A 364 -23.31 -6.34 -44.63
C LYS A 364 -23.71 -5.09 -45.39
N LYS A 365 -23.80 -3.92 -44.74
CA LYS A 365 -24.08 -2.63 -45.40
C LYS A 365 -22.98 -2.22 -46.37
N THR A 366 -21.73 -2.63 -46.12
CA THR A 366 -20.57 -2.26 -46.94
C THR A 366 -20.33 -3.17 -48.15
N ILE A 367 -21.10 -4.25 -48.28
CA ILE A 367 -21.00 -5.17 -49.42
C ILE A 367 -21.69 -4.51 -50.62
N LEU A 368 -20.91 -4.24 -51.65
CA LEU A 368 -21.40 -3.63 -52.88
C LEU A 368 -22.17 -4.68 -53.71
N LYS A 369 -23.34 -4.36 -54.25
CA LYS A 369 -24.03 -5.27 -55.19
C LYS A 369 -23.34 -5.24 -56.55
N GLU A 370 -23.37 -6.37 -57.26
CA GLU A 370 -22.67 -6.56 -58.53
C GLU A 370 -23.05 -5.53 -59.61
N GLU A 371 -24.34 -5.15 -59.67
CA GLU A 371 -24.86 -4.12 -60.56
C GLU A 371 -24.15 -2.75 -60.44
N TRP A 372 -23.53 -2.47 -59.28
CA TRP A 372 -22.80 -1.22 -59.03
C TRP A 372 -21.30 -1.30 -59.31
N TYR A 373 -20.73 -2.49 -59.53
CA TYR A 373 -19.27 -2.68 -59.69
C TYR A 373 -18.71 -1.79 -60.79
N HIS A 374 -19.35 -1.80 -61.96
CA HIS A 374 -18.94 -1.01 -63.11
C HIS A 374 -18.98 0.49 -62.82
N SER A 375 -20.05 0.97 -62.19
CA SER A 375 -20.21 2.39 -61.87
C SER A 375 -19.16 2.88 -60.86
N VAL A 376 -18.86 2.06 -59.84
CA VAL A 376 -17.86 2.38 -58.80
C VAL A 376 -16.45 2.31 -59.37
N ALA A 377 -16.15 1.32 -60.22
CA ALA A 377 -14.85 1.20 -60.88
C ALA A 377 -14.57 2.40 -61.79
N ILE A 378 -15.54 2.79 -62.63
CA ILE A 378 -15.40 3.97 -63.50
C ILE A 378 -15.27 5.25 -62.69
N GLN A 379 -16.00 5.38 -61.57
CA GLN A 379 -15.87 6.53 -60.68
C GLN A 379 -14.50 6.59 -59.99
N LYS A 380 -13.91 5.45 -59.60
CA LYS A 380 -12.53 5.43 -59.07
C LYS A 380 -11.51 5.90 -60.11
N MET A 381 -11.71 5.57 -61.39
CA MET A 381 -10.78 5.91 -62.48
C MET A 381 -10.93 7.35 -63.00
N SER A 382 -12.16 7.83 -63.11
CA SER A 382 -12.49 9.15 -63.68
C SER A 382 -12.85 10.21 -62.63
N GLY A 383 -12.75 9.87 -61.35
CA GLY A 383 -13.18 10.72 -60.25
C GLY A 383 -14.66 11.13 -60.37
N ASN A 384 -14.94 12.40 -60.13
CA ASN A 384 -16.29 12.95 -60.21
C ASN A 384 -16.79 13.16 -61.65
N GLU A 385 -15.96 12.94 -62.66
CA GLU A 385 -16.27 13.32 -64.03
C GLU A 385 -17.35 12.45 -64.66
N TYR A 386 -17.29 11.13 -64.43
CA TYR A 386 -18.37 10.21 -64.84
C TYR A 386 -19.72 10.57 -64.22
N LYS A 387 -19.74 10.87 -62.91
CA LYS A 387 -20.95 11.28 -62.19
C LYS A 387 -21.49 12.62 -62.73
N LYS A 388 -20.61 13.59 -62.98
CA LYS A 388 -20.98 14.91 -63.55
C LYS A 388 -21.57 14.77 -64.96
N ARG A 389 -20.91 14.04 -65.86
CA ARG A 389 -21.37 13.86 -67.25
C ARG A 389 -22.68 13.09 -67.33
N ARG A 390 -22.84 12.03 -66.50
CA ARG A 390 -24.09 11.29 -66.40
C ARG A 390 -25.24 12.18 -65.89
N LYS A 391 -24.99 13.03 -64.89
CA LYS A 391 -25.99 13.98 -64.39
C LYS A 391 -26.39 15.01 -65.46
N ALA A 392 -25.41 15.57 -66.17
CA ALA A 392 -25.65 16.52 -67.25
C ALA A 392 -26.49 15.91 -68.39
N TYR A 393 -26.27 14.64 -68.72
CA TYR A 393 -27.13 13.91 -69.66
C TYR A 393 -28.56 13.73 -69.14
N ILE A 394 -28.73 13.27 -67.89
CA ILE A 394 -30.07 13.07 -67.30
C ILE A 394 -30.86 14.38 -67.31
N GLU A 395 -30.21 15.49 -66.96
CA GLU A 395 -30.81 16.83 -66.95
C GLU A 395 -31.17 17.32 -68.36
N ALA A 396 -30.25 17.21 -69.32
CA ALA A 396 -30.51 17.58 -70.71
C ALA A 396 -31.61 16.71 -71.35
N LYS A 397 -31.61 15.40 -71.05
CA LYS A 397 -32.66 14.47 -71.49
C LYS A 397 -34.02 14.89 -70.94
N LYS A 398 -34.09 15.22 -69.65
CA LYS A 398 -35.33 15.68 -69.01
C LYS A 398 -35.85 16.96 -69.67
N ILE A 399 -35.00 17.96 -69.90
CA ILE A 399 -35.38 19.22 -70.59
C ILE A 399 -35.90 18.94 -72.00
N TYR A 400 -35.23 18.05 -72.75
CA TYR A 400 -35.67 17.65 -74.08
C TYR A 400 -37.03 16.93 -74.05
N GLU A 401 -37.22 15.98 -73.14
CA GLU A 401 -38.49 15.23 -73.00
C GLU A 401 -39.64 16.16 -72.57
N GLU A 402 -39.38 17.13 -71.67
CA GLU A 402 -40.34 18.15 -71.28
C GLU A 402 -40.71 19.08 -72.44
N GLU A 403 -39.74 19.50 -73.25
CA GLU A 403 -40.00 20.34 -74.43
C GLU A 403 -40.72 19.56 -75.53
N ALA A 404 -40.34 18.31 -75.78
CA ALA A 404 -40.97 17.43 -76.77
C ALA A 404 -42.40 17.02 -76.39
N ALA A 405 -42.72 17.03 -75.10
CA ALA A 405 -44.06 16.76 -74.58
C ALA A 405 -44.99 17.98 -74.70
N LYS A 406 -44.46 19.17 -74.98
CA LYS A 406 -45.28 20.35 -75.28
C LYS A 406 -45.72 20.27 -76.74
N ASP A 407 -46.85 19.64 -77.05
CA ASP A 407 -47.50 20.00 -78.32
C ASP A 407 -49.01 19.78 -78.40
N GLU A 408 -49.71 20.90 -78.66
CA GLU A 408 -50.96 20.92 -79.44
C GLU A 408 -51.26 22.34 -79.95
N LYS A 409 -51.00 23.40 -79.16
CA LYS A 409 -51.33 24.79 -79.54
C LYS A 409 -50.32 25.50 -80.46
N MET A 410 -49.06 25.07 -80.51
CA MET A 410 -48.04 25.63 -81.42
C MET A 410 -48.08 25.02 -82.83
N LEU A 411 -48.89 23.98 -83.02
CA LEU A 411 -49.16 23.26 -84.28
C LEU A 411 -50.43 23.76 -85.00
N ASP A 412 -51.13 24.76 -84.45
CA ASP A 412 -52.30 25.38 -85.09
C ASP A 412 -51.87 26.27 -86.28
N PRO A 413 -52.19 25.87 -87.53
CA PRO A 413 -51.78 26.60 -88.73
C PRO A 413 -52.36 28.01 -88.83
N THR A 414 -53.35 28.37 -87.99
CA THR A 414 -54.03 29.67 -87.99
C THR A 414 -53.26 30.80 -87.30
N ILE A 415 -52.14 30.48 -86.63
CA ILE A 415 -51.31 31.47 -85.92
C ILE A 415 -50.55 32.38 -86.91
N PRO A 416 -50.55 33.72 -86.73
CA PRO A 416 -49.72 34.61 -87.55
C PRO A 416 -48.23 34.24 -87.46
N ASN A 417 -47.58 34.13 -88.63
CA ASN A 417 -46.22 33.64 -88.83
C ASN A 417 -46.00 32.20 -88.32
N PHE A 418 -47.02 31.35 -88.39
CA PHE A 418 -46.98 29.94 -87.97
C PHE A 418 -45.76 29.19 -88.52
N GLN A 419 -45.50 29.27 -89.82
CA GLN A 419 -44.35 28.59 -90.43
C GLN A 419 -43.02 29.00 -89.79
N GLU A 420 -42.81 30.28 -89.49
CA GLU A 420 -41.59 30.75 -88.83
C GLU A 420 -41.47 30.26 -87.39
N LYS A 421 -42.57 30.30 -86.63
CA LYS A 421 -42.63 29.85 -85.23
C LYS A 421 -42.46 28.33 -85.10
N TYR A 422 -43.11 27.57 -85.96
CA TYR A 422 -42.99 26.11 -86.02
C TYR A 422 -41.57 25.71 -86.43
N MET A 423 -40.99 26.37 -87.44
CA MET A 423 -39.60 26.16 -87.82
C MET A 423 -38.63 26.49 -86.68
N PHE A 424 -38.86 27.57 -85.93
CA PHE A 424 -38.06 27.95 -84.76
C PHE A 424 -38.19 26.94 -83.61
N TYR A 425 -39.39 26.46 -83.33
CA TYR A 425 -39.65 25.42 -82.32
C TYR A 425 -38.98 24.10 -82.71
N MET A 426 -39.19 23.61 -83.93
CA MET A 426 -38.55 22.39 -84.43
C MET A 426 -37.02 22.53 -84.46
N PHE A 427 -36.49 23.71 -84.76
CA PHE A 427 -35.07 24.02 -84.66
C PHE A 427 -34.56 23.94 -83.22
N ASN A 428 -35.28 24.51 -82.25
CA ASN A 428 -34.93 24.42 -80.83
C ASN A 428 -35.04 23.01 -80.27
N LEU A 429 -36.09 22.27 -80.64
CA LEU A 429 -36.29 20.89 -80.22
C LEU A 429 -35.18 19.99 -80.77
N ARG A 430 -34.79 20.19 -82.04
CA ARG A 430 -33.63 19.53 -82.64
C ARG A 430 -32.34 19.90 -81.92
N LYS A 431 -32.16 21.15 -81.52
CA LYS A 431 -30.99 21.61 -80.75
C LYS A 431 -30.92 20.95 -79.37
N LEU A 432 -32.03 20.87 -78.63
CA LEU A 432 -32.11 20.20 -77.32
C LEU A 432 -31.87 18.69 -77.44
N LYS A 433 -32.47 18.05 -78.44
CA LYS A 433 -32.21 16.64 -78.76
C LYS A 433 -30.72 16.40 -79.05
N THR A 434 -30.13 17.25 -79.88
CA THR A 434 -28.71 17.18 -80.24
C THR A 434 -27.81 17.37 -79.00
N ASP A 435 -28.13 18.31 -78.12
CA ASP A 435 -27.40 18.53 -76.86
C ASP A 435 -27.49 17.32 -75.91
N ALA A 436 -28.69 16.73 -75.74
CA ALA A 436 -28.86 15.51 -74.96
C ALA A 436 -28.10 14.32 -75.56
N GLU A 437 -28.12 14.15 -76.88
CA GLU A 437 -27.37 13.12 -77.60
C GLU A 437 -25.85 13.32 -77.49
N GLN A 438 -25.35 14.55 -77.59
CA GLN A 438 -23.94 14.87 -77.40
C GLN A 438 -23.48 14.58 -75.96
N LYS A 439 -24.28 14.96 -74.95
CA LYS A 439 -23.99 14.64 -73.54
C LYS A 439 -24.07 13.13 -73.28
N LYS A 440 -25.00 12.42 -73.94
CA LYS A 440 -25.09 10.96 -73.92
C LYS A 440 -23.81 10.33 -74.47
N ALA A 441 -23.41 10.74 -75.67
CA ALA A 441 -22.21 10.26 -76.34
C ALA A 441 -20.96 10.55 -75.51
N SER A 442 -20.89 11.72 -74.85
CA SER A 442 -19.76 12.11 -73.99
C SER A 442 -19.60 11.22 -72.75
N PHE A 443 -20.70 10.89 -72.05
CA PHE A 443 -20.60 10.01 -70.88
C PHE A 443 -20.40 8.54 -71.28
N GLU A 444 -21.04 8.07 -72.37
CA GLU A 444 -20.85 6.70 -72.87
C GLU A 444 -19.46 6.50 -73.47
N LYS A 445 -18.87 7.54 -74.07
CA LYS A 445 -17.47 7.53 -74.50
C LYS A 445 -16.55 7.40 -73.29
N LEU A 446 -16.70 8.24 -72.27
CA LEU A 446 -15.89 8.13 -71.04
C LEU A 446 -16.04 6.75 -70.38
N LYS A 447 -17.26 6.19 -70.37
CA LYS A 447 -17.53 4.83 -69.88
C LYS A 447 -16.72 3.79 -70.66
N ARG A 448 -16.77 3.82 -72.00
CA ARG A 448 -16.00 2.91 -72.88
C ARG A 448 -14.49 3.08 -72.71
N ASP A 449 -14.01 4.32 -72.76
CA ASP A 449 -12.59 4.66 -72.60
C ASP A 449 -12.03 4.15 -71.25
N CYS A 450 -12.84 4.16 -70.19
CA CYS A 450 -12.44 3.57 -68.90
C CYS A 450 -12.42 2.03 -68.97
N MET A 451 -13.45 1.40 -69.55
CA MET A 451 -13.56 -0.06 -69.64
C MET A 451 -12.45 -0.71 -70.48
N GLU A 452 -11.90 -0.01 -71.46
CA GLU A 452 -10.81 -0.51 -72.32
C GLU A 452 -9.44 -0.50 -71.63
N ARG A 453 -9.27 0.24 -70.52
CA ARG A 453 -8.01 0.28 -69.77
C ARG A 453 -7.84 -0.97 -68.92
N LYS A 454 -6.61 -1.52 -68.87
CA LYS A 454 -6.24 -2.66 -68.02
C LYS A 454 -6.56 -2.43 -66.52
N GLU A 455 -6.53 -1.18 -66.07
CA GLU A 455 -6.84 -0.77 -64.70
C GLU A 455 -8.29 -1.06 -64.30
N TYR A 456 -9.23 -0.99 -65.24
CA TYR A 456 -10.64 -1.26 -64.97
C TYR A 456 -10.87 -2.69 -64.49
N GLN A 457 -10.30 -3.65 -65.21
CA GLN A 457 -10.40 -5.07 -64.85
C GLN A 457 -9.77 -5.35 -63.48
N ARG A 458 -8.64 -4.71 -63.17
CA ARG A 458 -7.99 -4.80 -61.85
C ARG A 458 -8.90 -4.29 -60.73
N ILE A 459 -9.53 -3.12 -60.91
CA ILE A 459 -10.43 -2.54 -59.90
C ILE A 459 -11.67 -3.41 -59.69
N ILE A 460 -12.23 -4.00 -60.75
CA ILE A 460 -13.35 -4.94 -60.64
C ILE A 460 -12.94 -6.18 -59.85
N GLU A 461 -11.76 -6.74 -60.12
CA GLU A 461 -11.22 -7.88 -59.38
C GLU A 461 -10.95 -7.54 -57.91
N GLU A 462 -10.46 -6.34 -57.61
CA GLU A 462 -10.29 -5.85 -56.23
C GLU A 462 -11.62 -5.75 -55.50
N ILE A 463 -12.66 -5.17 -56.11
CA ILE A 463 -14.01 -5.09 -55.53
C ILE A 463 -14.55 -6.49 -55.26
N LYS A 464 -14.38 -7.43 -56.21
CA LYS A 464 -14.80 -8.83 -56.03
C LYS A 464 -14.06 -9.48 -54.86
N LYS A 465 -12.73 -9.35 -54.79
CA LYS A 465 -11.91 -9.88 -53.68
C LYS A 465 -12.31 -9.27 -52.34
N GLU A 466 -12.57 -7.98 -52.28
CA GLU A 466 -13.01 -7.29 -51.06
C GLU A 466 -14.39 -7.78 -50.60
N ASN A 467 -15.34 -7.92 -51.52
CA ASN A 467 -16.65 -8.49 -51.24
C ASN A 467 -16.57 -9.95 -50.80
N GLU A 468 -15.76 -10.79 -51.46
CA GLU A 468 -15.51 -12.18 -51.04
C GLU A 468 -14.92 -12.25 -49.62
N LYS A 469 -13.98 -11.36 -49.28
CA LYS A 469 -13.42 -11.26 -47.93
C LYS A 469 -14.50 -10.93 -46.90
N LYS A 470 -15.32 -9.92 -47.16
CA LYS A 470 -16.46 -9.53 -46.29
C LYS A 470 -17.49 -10.65 -46.14
N GLN A 471 -17.76 -11.40 -47.22
CA GLN A 471 -18.67 -12.56 -47.18
C GLN A 471 -18.10 -13.70 -46.32
N LYS A 472 -16.80 -13.97 -46.41
CA LYS A 472 -16.12 -14.94 -45.52
C LYS A 472 -16.21 -14.50 -44.06
N GLU A 473 -15.98 -13.23 -43.77
CA GLU A 473 -16.08 -12.65 -42.43
C GLU A 473 -17.50 -12.77 -41.87
N ILE A 474 -18.52 -12.43 -42.66
CA ILE A 474 -19.94 -12.65 -42.31
C ILE A 474 -20.20 -14.13 -41.97
N LYS A 475 -19.69 -15.08 -42.76
CA LYS A 475 -19.87 -16.51 -42.53
C LYS A 475 -19.28 -16.94 -41.18
N VAL A 476 -18.13 -16.39 -40.79
CA VAL A 476 -17.50 -16.63 -39.48
C VAL A 476 -18.37 -16.07 -38.35
N LEU A 477 -18.86 -14.83 -38.47
CA LEU A 477 -19.72 -14.21 -37.46
C LEU A 477 -21.03 -15.00 -37.28
N MET A 478 -21.66 -15.43 -38.37
CA MET A 478 -22.86 -16.28 -38.32
C MET A 478 -22.59 -17.63 -37.65
N GLY A 479 -21.44 -18.26 -37.96
CA GLY A 479 -20.99 -19.48 -37.30
C GLY A 479 -20.87 -19.29 -35.78
N LYS A 480 -20.22 -18.20 -35.36
CA LYS A 480 -20.06 -17.85 -33.93
C LYS A 480 -21.40 -17.64 -33.23
N THR A 481 -22.32 -16.88 -33.83
CA THR A 481 -23.67 -16.68 -33.27
C THR A 481 -24.42 -18.01 -33.13
N LYS A 482 -24.33 -18.91 -34.13
CA LYS A 482 -24.97 -20.23 -34.07
C LYS A 482 -24.40 -21.10 -32.96
N THR A 483 -23.08 -21.09 -32.75
CA THR A 483 -22.45 -21.83 -31.65
C THR A 483 -22.89 -21.29 -30.29
N LEU A 484 -22.83 -19.97 -30.09
CA LEU A 484 -23.27 -19.34 -28.83
C LEU A 484 -24.75 -19.59 -28.54
N GLN A 485 -25.59 -19.60 -29.57
CA GLN A 485 -27.02 -19.91 -29.40
C GLN A 485 -27.22 -21.36 -28.92
N LYS A 486 -26.51 -22.33 -29.50
CA LYS A 486 -26.55 -23.73 -29.03
C LYS A 486 -26.13 -23.85 -27.58
N GLU A 487 -25.07 -23.15 -27.17
CA GLU A 487 -24.61 -23.15 -25.77
C GLU A 487 -25.68 -22.59 -24.81
N ILE A 488 -26.36 -21.50 -25.22
CA ILE A 488 -27.49 -20.93 -24.46
C ILE A 488 -28.63 -21.93 -24.34
N ASP A 489 -29.00 -22.59 -25.44
CA ASP A 489 -30.10 -23.54 -25.47
C ASP A 489 -29.80 -24.73 -24.55
N THR A 490 -28.59 -25.29 -24.62
CA THR A 490 -28.12 -26.36 -23.71
C THR A 490 -28.10 -25.91 -22.25
N ALA A 491 -27.64 -24.69 -21.95
CA ALA A 491 -27.67 -24.16 -20.58
C ALA A 491 -29.11 -24.00 -20.06
N LYS A 492 -30.05 -23.58 -20.91
CA LYS A 492 -31.48 -23.45 -20.57
C LYS A 492 -32.15 -24.81 -20.32
N GLU A 493 -31.77 -25.84 -21.06
CA GLU A 493 -32.21 -27.22 -20.82
C GLU A 493 -31.75 -27.70 -19.43
N ILE A 494 -30.45 -27.55 -19.11
CA ILE A 494 -29.92 -27.93 -17.80
C ILE A 494 -30.62 -27.17 -16.66
N LEU A 495 -30.83 -25.86 -16.80
CA LEU A 495 -31.56 -25.07 -15.82
C LEU A 495 -33.02 -25.53 -15.64
N ASN A 496 -33.66 -25.97 -16.73
CA ASN A 496 -35.02 -26.50 -16.67
C ASN A 496 -35.09 -27.79 -15.85
N ASP A 497 -34.08 -28.66 -15.97
CA ASP A 497 -34.01 -29.90 -15.22
C ASP A 497 -33.87 -29.67 -13.71
N PHE A 498 -33.26 -28.54 -13.29
CA PHE A 498 -33.11 -28.16 -11.88
C PHE A 498 -34.32 -27.44 -11.27
N ARG A 499 -35.41 -27.16 -12.03
CA ARG A 499 -36.54 -26.34 -11.53
C ARG A 499 -37.18 -26.85 -10.24
N ASN A 500 -37.19 -28.17 -10.03
CA ASN A 500 -37.83 -28.82 -8.88
C ASN A 500 -36.83 -29.41 -7.88
N ILE A 501 -35.54 -29.12 -8.05
CA ILE A 501 -34.48 -29.59 -7.15
C ILE A 501 -34.12 -28.47 -6.19
N LYS A 502 -33.87 -28.80 -4.92
CA LYS A 502 -33.57 -27.79 -3.92
C LYS A 502 -32.22 -27.12 -4.24
N PRO A 503 -32.10 -25.78 -4.13
CA PRO A 503 -30.85 -25.07 -4.46
C PRO A 503 -29.63 -25.53 -3.65
N ASP A 504 -29.86 -25.98 -2.41
CA ASP A 504 -28.82 -26.43 -1.48
C ASP A 504 -28.38 -27.89 -1.68
N THR A 505 -28.99 -28.63 -2.62
CA THR A 505 -28.59 -30.00 -2.95
C THR A 505 -27.16 -30.02 -3.50
N ILE A 506 -26.30 -30.85 -2.89
CA ILE A 506 -24.93 -31.07 -3.36
C ILE A 506 -24.95 -31.94 -4.62
N LEU A 507 -24.19 -31.55 -5.63
CA LEU A 507 -23.97 -32.32 -6.85
C LEU A 507 -22.56 -32.89 -6.92
N PHE A 508 -21.60 -32.16 -6.33
CA PHE A 508 -20.23 -32.62 -6.17
C PHE A 508 -19.66 -32.13 -4.84
N SER A 509 -18.87 -32.98 -4.20
CA SER A 509 -18.04 -32.60 -3.06
C SER A 509 -16.75 -33.39 -3.11
N GLU A 510 -15.64 -32.75 -2.76
CA GLU A 510 -14.44 -33.46 -2.33
C GLU A 510 -14.71 -34.26 -1.05
N PRO A 511 -13.88 -35.27 -0.71
CA PRO A 511 -14.12 -36.16 0.42
C PRO A 511 -14.42 -35.41 1.72
N LEU A 512 -15.60 -35.67 2.29
CA LEU A 512 -15.99 -35.16 3.60
C LEU A 512 -15.73 -36.23 4.67
N PRO A 513 -15.39 -35.83 5.90
CA PRO A 513 -15.33 -36.76 7.02
C PRO A 513 -16.67 -37.49 7.18
N LYS A 514 -16.64 -38.78 7.56
CA LYS A 514 -17.88 -39.54 7.81
C LYS A 514 -18.64 -39.06 9.03
N GLN A 515 -17.93 -38.52 10.02
CA GLN A 515 -18.48 -38.07 11.28
C GLN A 515 -18.02 -36.66 11.62
N LEU A 516 -18.87 -35.93 12.34
CA LEU A 516 -18.60 -34.58 12.78
C LEU A 516 -17.45 -34.54 13.78
N THR A 517 -16.40 -33.79 13.44
CA THR A 517 -15.25 -33.52 14.28
C THR A 517 -15.17 -32.04 14.63
N ARG A 518 -14.33 -31.70 15.62
CA ARG A 518 -14.11 -30.30 16.07
C ARG A 518 -13.55 -29.36 14.99
N ASP A 519 -13.00 -29.92 13.92
CA ASP A 519 -12.35 -29.19 12.83
C ASP A 519 -13.34 -28.81 11.71
N ASN A 520 -14.55 -29.39 11.70
CA ASN A 520 -15.61 -28.99 10.78
C ASN A 520 -16.11 -27.56 11.05
N LYS A 521 -16.68 -26.90 10.04
CA LYS A 521 -17.15 -25.52 10.11
C LYS A 521 -18.65 -25.42 9.91
N ILE A 522 -19.34 -24.68 10.77
CA ILE A 522 -20.76 -24.34 10.58
C ILE A 522 -20.88 -23.38 9.39
N ASN A 523 -21.75 -23.69 8.44
CA ASN A 523 -21.95 -22.95 7.19
C ASN A 523 -20.62 -22.69 6.44
N GLY A 524 -19.63 -23.58 6.58
CA GLY A 524 -18.31 -23.43 5.95
C GLY A 524 -17.46 -22.26 6.45
N THR A 525 -17.92 -21.51 7.45
CA THR A 525 -17.28 -20.27 7.90
C THR A 525 -16.65 -20.39 9.28
N ILE A 526 -17.40 -20.89 10.28
CA ILE A 526 -16.97 -20.88 11.68
C ILE A 526 -16.58 -22.30 12.13
N PRO A 527 -15.28 -22.59 12.38
CA PRO A 527 -14.86 -23.88 12.95
C PRO A 527 -15.55 -24.16 14.28
N LEU A 528 -16.00 -25.40 14.50
CA LEU A 528 -16.68 -25.81 15.73
C LEU A 528 -15.82 -25.52 16.97
N LYS A 529 -14.50 -25.73 16.91
CA LYS A 529 -13.57 -25.39 18.00
C LYS A 529 -13.63 -23.93 18.48
N LYS A 530 -14.17 -22.99 17.68
CA LYS A 530 -14.36 -21.58 18.06
C LYS A 530 -15.71 -21.32 18.74
N LEU A 531 -16.62 -22.29 18.71
CA LEU A 531 -17.94 -22.20 19.34
C LEU A 531 -17.90 -22.68 20.78
N LYS A 532 -18.89 -22.24 21.57
CA LYS A 532 -19.05 -22.72 22.95
C LYS A 532 -19.49 -24.18 22.94
N ALA A 533 -18.73 -25.03 23.61
CA ALA A 533 -19.05 -26.44 23.81
C ALA A 533 -19.79 -26.67 25.13
N CYS A 534 -20.64 -27.69 25.16
CA CYS A 534 -21.31 -28.14 26.37
C CYS A 534 -21.48 -29.66 26.35
N SER A 535 -21.65 -30.30 27.51
CA SER A 535 -21.77 -31.75 27.62
C SER A 535 -23.07 -32.17 28.29
N TYR A 536 -23.73 -33.19 27.72
CA TYR A 536 -24.94 -33.78 28.27
C TYR A 536 -24.95 -35.29 28.04
N LYS A 537 -25.12 -36.06 29.12
CA LYS A 537 -25.14 -37.54 29.10
C LYS A 537 -23.97 -38.17 28.31
N GLY A 538 -22.76 -37.68 28.52
CA GLY A 538 -21.54 -38.19 27.87
C GLY A 538 -21.31 -37.71 26.43
N ASN A 539 -22.23 -36.94 25.85
CA ASN A 539 -22.08 -36.37 24.51
C ASN A 539 -21.62 -34.91 24.56
N ILE A 540 -20.89 -34.46 23.54
CA ILE A 540 -20.39 -33.09 23.40
C ILE A 540 -21.17 -32.38 22.29
N TYR A 541 -21.68 -31.19 22.59
CA TYR A 541 -22.44 -30.34 21.68
C TYR A 541 -21.78 -28.98 21.52
N TYR A 542 -21.68 -28.50 20.29
CA TYR A 542 -21.23 -27.15 19.97
C TYR A 542 -22.42 -26.25 19.62
N ILE A 543 -22.53 -25.13 20.32
CA ILE A 543 -23.66 -24.19 20.24
C ILE A 543 -23.37 -23.15 19.15
N PHE A 544 -24.29 -22.98 18.21
CA PHE A 544 -24.13 -22.04 17.10
C PHE A 544 -25.26 -21.00 16.96
N ASP A 545 -26.39 -21.18 17.65
CA ASP A 545 -27.55 -20.27 17.56
C ASP A 545 -28.43 -20.38 18.83
N GLY A 546 -29.26 -19.36 19.10
CA GLY A 546 -30.27 -19.34 20.16
C GLY A 546 -29.96 -18.52 21.42
N ASP A 547 -30.97 -18.43 22.30
CA ASP A 547 -31.03 -17.50 23.43
C ASP A 547 -30.44 -18.06 24.74
N LYS A 548 -30.55 -17.31 25.85
CA LYS A 548 -30.01 -17.71 27.16
C LYS A 548 -30.59 -19.04 27.69
N GLU A 549 -31.84 -19.38 27.44
CA GLU A 549 -32.47 -20.57 28.03
C GLU A 549 -32.64 -21.73 27.04
N SER A 550 -32.53 -21.46 25.75
CA SER A 550 -32.79 -22.44 24.69
C SER A 550 -31.89 -22.18 23.50
N VAL A 551 -30.94 -23.08 23.26
CA VAL A 551 -29.92 -22.95 22.19
C VAL A 551 -29.96 -24.12 21.22
N LYS A 552 -29.44 -23.89 20.02
CA LYS A 552 -29.23 -24.90 18.98
C LYS A 552 -27.76 -25.29 18.92
N GLY A 553 -27.51 -26.59 18.77
CA GLY A 553 -26.16 -27.12 18.65
C GLY A 553 -26.08 -28.40 17.82
N VAL A 554 -24.85 -28.74 17.44
CA VAL A 554 -24.51 -29.98 16.72
C VAL A 554 -23.70 -30.90 17.63
N ARG A 555 -23.84 -32.22 17.47
CA ARG A 555 -23.18 -33.23 18.32
C ARG A 555 -21.94 -33.81 17.64
N ILE A 556 -20.82 -33.85 18.36
CA ILE A 556 -19.60 -34.51 17.87
C ILE A 556 -19.85 -36.01 17.70
N GLY A 557 -19.35 -36.58 16.60
CA GLY A 557 -19.52 -37.99 16.23
C GLY A 557 -20.78 -38.28 15.42
N ASP A 558 -21.66 -37.30 15.18
CA ASP A 558 -22.81 -37.50 14.28
C ASP A 558 -22.36 -37.73 12.85
N ASP A 559 -23.06 -38.64 12.16
CA ASP A 559 -22.81 -38.93 10.76
C ASP A 559 -23.10 -37.70 9.89
N ILE A 560 -22.17 -37.42 8.97
CA ILE A 560 -22.31 -36.35 7.99
C ILE A 560 -22.97 -36.94 6.75
N ILE A 561 -24.19 -36.50 6.47
CA ILE A 561 -24.98 -36.94 5.32
C ILE A 561 -25.16 -35.74 4.39
N GLU A 562 -24.65 -35.84 3.16
CA GLU A 562 -24.72 -34.73 2.17
C GLU A 562 -24.15 -33.41 2.72
N GLY A 563 -23.06 -33.48 3.49
CA GLY A 563 -22.43 -32.29 4.08
C GLY A 563 -23.26 -31.60 5.17
N GLN A 564 -24.28 -32.29 5.69
CA GLN A 564 -25.17 -31.81 6.73
C GLN A 564 -25.12 -32.71 7.95
N VAL A 565 -25.40 -32.13 9.12
CA VAL A 565 -25.53 -32.85 10.39
C VAL A 565 -26.83 -32.50 11.13
N PRO A 566 -27.36 -33.39 11.98
CA PRO A 566 -28.54 -33.11 12.78
C PRO A 566 -28.35 -31.92 13.72
N VAL A 567 -29.41 -31.13 13.89
CA VAL A 567 -29.47 -30.06 14.90
C VAL A 567 -30.20 -30.56 16.14
N TYR A 568 -29.73 -30.12 17.30
CA TYR A 568 -30.35 -30.39 18.58
C TYR A 568 -30.77 -29.10 19.27
N GLN A 569 -31.98 -29.11 19.83
CA GLN A 569 -32.44 -28.09 20.76
C GLN A 569 -31.94 -28.45 22.16
N ILE A 570 -31.20 -27.55 22.79
CA ILE A 570 -30.56 -27.70 24.10
C ILE A 570 -31.21 -26.68 25.03
N GLU A 571 -32.02 -27.17 25.96
CA GLU A 571 -32.63 -26.38 27.03
C GLU A 571 -31.63 -26.28 28.19
N ARG A 572 -31.41 -25.07 28.70
CA ARG A 572 -30.45 -24.79 29.79
C ARG A 572 -31.04 -23.83 30.82
N LYS A 573 -30.71 -24.03 32.09
CA LYS A 573 -31.07 -23.12 33.20
C LYS A 573 -29.82 -22.49 33.79
N GLN A 574 -29.94 -21.26 34.27
CA GLN A 574 -28.85 -20.55 34.93
C GLN A 574 -28.98 -20.69 36.44
N GLU A 575 -27.97 -21.27 37.08
CA GLU A 575 -27.81 -21.34 38.55
C GLU A 575 -26.39 -20.88 38.90
N ASP A 576 -26.24 -19.98 39.88
CA ASP A 576 -24.95 -19.40 40.32
C ASP A 576 -24.06 -18.86 39.19
N GLY A 577 -24.67 -18.24 38.18
CA GLY A 577 -23.94 -17.66 37.04
C GLY A 577 -23.44 -18.69 36.00
N LYS A 578 -23.74 -19.98 36.18
CA LYS A 578 -23.41 -21.06 35.23
C LYS A 578 -24.66 -21.63 34.58
N TYR A 579 -24.56 -21.99 33.31
CA TYR A 579 -25.64 -22.67 32.59
C TYR A 579 -25.52 -24.18 32.75
N TYR A 580 -26.59 -24.83 33.18
CA TYR A 580 -26.73 -26.28 33.26
C TYR A 580 -27.76 -26.77 32.25
N ILE A 581 -27.43 -27.83 31.51
CA ILE A 581 -28.33 -28.40 30.50
C ILE A 581 -29.39 -29.24 31.19
N THR A 582 -30.65 -28.90 30.99
CA THR A 582 -31.80 -29.63 31.55
C THR A 582 -32.32 -30.67 30.57
N LYS A 583 -32.25 -30.41 29.27
CA LYS A 583 -32.80 -31.28 28.24
C LYS A 583 -32.13 -31.06 26.88
N VAL A 584 -31.97 -32.13 26.12
CA VAL A 584 -31.57 -32.09 24.71
C VAL A 584 -32.60 -32.86 23.89
N LYS A 585 -33.09 -32.27 22.80
CA LYS A 585 -34.06 -32.88 21.88
C LYS A 585 -33.51 -32.77 20.44
N PRO A 586 -33.57 -33.84 19.63
CA PRO A 586 -33.31 -33.72 18.20
C PRO A 586 -34.38 -32.84 17.55
N THR A 587 -34.00 -32.11 16.50
CA THR A 587 -34.94 -31.34 15.67
C THR A 587 -35.01 -31.93 14.26
N GLU A 588 -35.98 -31.47 13.46
CA GLU A 588 -36.04 -31.79 12.02
C GLU A 588 -35.04 -30.95 11.19
N GLU A 589 -34.38 -29.97 11.82
CA GLU A 589 -33.43 -29.11 11.16
C GLU A 589 -32.09 -29.82 10.94
N LYS A 590 -31.42 -29.44 9.84
CA LYS A 590 -30.07 -29.88 9.52
C LYS A 590 -29.16 -28.68 9.38
N GLN A 591 -27.90 -28.85 9.76
CA GLN A 591 -26.89 -27.80 9.74
C GLN A 591 -25.81 -28.13 8.70
N PHE A 592 -25.58 -27.19 7.80
CA PHE A 592 -24.59 -27.28 6.73
C PHE A 592 -23.17 -27.13 7.29
N LEU A 593 -22.25 -27.94 6.76
CA LEU A 593 -20.82 -27.86 7.04
C LEU A 593 -20.00 -27.14 5.96
N TYR A 594 -20.67 -26.73 4.88
CA TYR A 594 -20.12 -25.98 3.76
C TYR A 594 -20.81 -24.63 3.62
N LYS A 595 -20.24 -23.75 2.78
CA LYS A 595 -20.75 -22.40 2.57
C LYS A 595 -22.15 -22.46 1.94
N ASN A 596 -23.16 -22.15 2.74
CA ASN A 596 -24.54 -22.00 2.27
C ASN A 596 -24.85 -20.51 2.11
N LYS A 597 -25.05 -20.05 0.87
CA LYS A 597 -25.36 -18.64 0.53
C LYS A 597 -26.74 -18.19 1.02
N ASN A 598 -27.66 -19.12 1.28
CA ASN A 598 -29.02 -18.85 1.76
C ASN A 598 -29.17 -18.95 3.28
N ALA A 599 -28.12 -19.39 4.00
CA ALA A 599 -28.14 -19.37 5.46
C ALA A 599 -28.18 -17.91 5.92
N LYS A 600 -29.19 -17.55 6.73
CA LYS A 600 -29.18 -16.29 7.48
C LYS A 600 -27.86 -16.27 8.25
N THR A 601 -26.99 -15.35 7.88
CA THR A 601 -25.72 -15.12 8.57
C THR A 601 -26.09 -14.83 10.01
N THR A 602 -25.77 -15.73 10.93
CA THR A 602 -25.88 -15.43 12.36
C THR A 602 -25.08 -14.16 12.58
N ASN A 603 -25.80 -13.11 12.96
CA ASN A 603 -25.36 -11.74 12.88
C ASN A 603 -24.52 -11.43 14.12
N GLU A 604 -23.53 -12.26 14.44
CA GLU A 604 -22.69 -12.15 15.62
C GLU A 604 -21.33 -12.77 15.28
N LEU A 605 -20.25 -12.00 15.46
CA LEU A 605 -18.85 -12.26 15.05
C LEU A 605 -18.43 -11.71 13.67
N LYS A 606 -18.91 -10.52 13.27
CA LYS A 606 -18.04 -9.60 12.51
C LYS A 606 -16.96 -9.06 13.45
N GLN A 607 -15.96 -9.89 13.76
CA GLN A 607 -14.67 -9.33 14.17
C GLN A 607 -14.18 -8.52 12.97
N GLN A 608 -13.72 -7.29 13.17
CA GLN A 608 -13.06 -6.50 12.13
C GLN A 608 -11.97 -7.38 11.52
N GLU A 609 -12.22 -7.94 10.33
CA GLU A 609 -11.23 -8.74 9.63
C GLU A 609 -10.03 -7.82 9.37
N PRO A 610 -8.84 -8.12 9.92
CA PRO A 610 -7.65 -7.41 9.52
C PRO A 610 -7.51 -7.54 8.00
N LYS A 611 -7.04 -6.48 7.33
CA LYS A 611 -6.81 -6.50 5.87
C LYS A 611 -6.05 -7.77 5.50
N ALA A 612 -6.69 -8.64 4.71
CA ALA A 612 -6.12 -9.94 4.35
C ALA A 612 -4.71 -9.79 3.76
N THR A 613 -3.76 -10.54 4.31
CA THR A 613 -2.37 -10.54 3.84
C THR A 613 -2.28 -11.09 2.40
N PRO A 614 -1.22 -10.78 1.65
CA PRO A 614 -1.02 -11.32 0.31
C PRO A 614 -1.12 -12.86 0.24
N GLU A 615 -0.64 -13.55 1.27
CA GLU A 615 -0.65 -15.00 1.38
C GLU A 615 -2.07 -15.56 1.54
N ILE A 616 -2.89 -14.94 2.40
CA ILE A 616 -4.31 -15.31 2.58
C ILE A 616 -5.08 -15.12 1.27
N LYS A 617 -4.82 -14.02 0.54
CA LYS A 617 -5.45 -13.77 -0.77
C LYS A 617 -5.06 -14.83 -1.79
N LYS A 618 -3.79 -15.24 -1.82
CA LYS A 618 -3.31 -16.31 -2.71
C LYS A 618 -3.99 -17.64 -2.40
N ALA A 619 -4.09 -18.01 -1.12
CA ALA A 619 -4.79 -19.22 -0.71
C ALA A 619 -6.28 -19.19 -1.09
N SER A 620 -6.94 -18.04 -0.90
CA SER A 620 -8.34 -17.84 -1.29
C SER A 620 -8.55 -17.99 -2.80
N ALA A 621 -7.68 -17.37 -3.61
CA ALA A 621 -7.73 -17.51 -5.06
C ALA A 621 -7.51 -18.95 -5.54
N GLN A 622 -6.62 -19.71 -4.89
CA GLN A 622 -6.44 -21.13 -5.16
C GLN A 622 -7.70 -21.94 -4.85
N GLN A 623 -8.37 -21.62 -3.74
CA GLN A 623 -9.62 -22.28 -3.36
C GLN A 623 -10.77 -21.94 -4.33
N GLU A 624 -10.87 -20.69 -4.77
CA GLU A 624 -11.83 -20.27 -5.80
C GLU A 624 -11.57 -20.97 -7.14
N GLN A 625 -10.31 -21.11 -7.55
CA GLN A 625 -9.95 -21.84 -8.76
C GLN A 625 -10.38 -23.32 -8.66
N ARG A 626 -10.15 -23.97 -7.52
CA ARG A 626 -10.59 -25.36 -7.29
C ARG A 626 -12.12 -25.49 -7.35
N GLN A 627 -12.85 -24.57 -6.72
CA GLN A 627 -14.32 -24.54 -6.78
C GLN A 627 -14.82 -24.35 -8.22
N SER A 628 -14.20 -23.43 -8.97
CA SER A 628 -14.53 -23.18 -10.38
C SER A 628 -14.27 -24.41 -11.25
N SER A 629 -13.13 -25.09 -11.09
CA SER A 629 -12.83 -26.32 -11.82
C SER A 629 -13.79 -27.47 -11.46
N ALA A 630 -14.15 -27.62 -10.19
CA ALA A 630 -15.15 -28.59 -9.76
C ALA A 630 -16.52 -28.31 -10.40
N LEU A 631 -16.91 -27.05 -10.45
CA LEU A 631 -18.16 -26.59 -11.06
C LEU A 631 -18.21 -26.89 -12.57
N THR A 632 -17.18 -26.50 -13.33
CA THR A 632 -17.13 -26.75 -14.78
C THR A 632 -17.12 -28.24 -15.08
N ASN A 633 -16.30 -29.04 -14.36
CA ASN A 633 -16.24 -30.49 -14.53
C ASN A 633 -17.56 -31.19 -14.18
N THR A 634 -18.37 -30.60 -13.29
CA THR A 634 -19.69 -31.14 -12.95
C THR A 634 -20.68 -30.88 -14.10
N ILE A 635 -20.65 -29.68 -14.66
CA ILE A 635 -21.49 -29.30 -15.82
C ILE A 635 -21.11 -30.13 -17.05
N ASP A 636 -19.82 -30.30 -17.34
CA ASP A 636 -19.36 -31.08 -18.49
C ASP A 636 -19.85 -32.53 -18.41
N ARG A 637 -19.77 -33.14 -17.21
CA ARG A 637 -20.31 -34.49 -16.97
C ARG A 637 -21.83 -34.57 -17.14
N MET A 638 -22.58 -33.52 -16.80
CA MET A 638 -24.04 -33.49 -17.01
C MET A 638 -24.37 -33.47 -18.50
N ILE A 639 -23.61 -32.68 -19.27
CA ILE A 639 -23.75 -32.60 -20.72
C ILE A 639 -23.43 -33.96 -21.37
N GLU A 640 -22.36 -34.63 -20.95
CA GLU A 640 -21.96 -35.93 -21.48
C GLU A 640 -22.94 -37.06 -21.13
N SER A 641 -23.41 -37.11 -19.89
CA SER A 641 -24.30 -38.18 -19.40
C SER A 641 -25.75 -38.02 -19.80
N LYS A 642 -26.19 -36.79 -20.14
CA LYS A 642 -27.61 -36.40 -20.29
C LYS A 642 -28.45 -36.70 -19.05
N ASP A 643 -27.81 -36.80 -17.88
CA ASP A 643 -28.46 -36.99 -16.60
C ASP A 643 -28.27 -35.73 -15.75
N PRO A 644 -29.34 -34.95 -15.51
CA PRO A 644 -29.25 -33.71 -14.72
C PRO A 644 -29.04 -33.98 -13.23
N LEU A 645 -29.48 -35.15 -12.76
CA LEU A 645 -29.19 -35.68 -11.45
C LEU A 645 -28.13 -36.75 -11.65
N ILE A 646 -26.89 -36.36 -11.95
CA ILE A 646 -25.75 -37.25 -11.69
C ILE A 646 -25.89 -37.64 -10.22
N ARG A 647 -26.54 -38.78 -9.95
CA ARG A 647 -26.86 -39.22 -8.60
C ARG A 647 -25.52 -39.37 -7.95
N LEU A 648 -25.22 -38.47 -7.01
CA LEU A 648 -24.00 -38.40 -6.24
C LEU A 648 -23.38 -39.78 -6.14
N ARG A 649 -22.40 -40.10 -7.00
CA ARG A 649 -21.43 -41.10 -6.61
C ARG A 649 -20.57 -40.38 -5.60
N TRP A 650 -21.05 -40.36 -4.35
CA TRP A 650 -20.15 -40.30 -3.21
C TRP A 650 -19.01 -41.25 -3.55
N ASN A 651 -17.77 -40.76 -3.50
CA ASN A 651 -16.54 -41.45 -3.90
C ASN A 651 -16.23 -42.69 -3.03
N GLU A 652 -17.20 -43.57 -2.81
CA GLU A 652 -17.01 -44.88 -2.20
C GLU A 652 -16.63 -45.94 -3.25
N LYS A 653 -16.98 -45.76 -4.53
CA LYS A 653 -16.69 -46.77 -5.58
C LYS A 653 -15.39 -46.52 -6.37
N GLU A 654 -15.07 -45.29 -6.76
CA GLU A 654 -13.79 -45.01 -7.46
C GLU A 654 -12.57 -45.20 -6.55
N ASN A 655 -12.72 -44.94 -5.24
CA ASN A 655 -11.68 -45.20 -4.25
C ASN A 655 -11.40 -46.70 -4.01
N LYS A 656 -12.23 -47.63 -4.48
CA LYS A 656 -11.89 -49.06 -4.38
C LYS A 656 -10.89 -49.49 -5.43
N GLU A 657 -10.94 -48.92 -6.64
CA GLU A 657 -10.02 -49.28 -7.73
C GLU A 657 -8.69 -48.55 -7.58
N ALA A 658 -8.71 -47.27 -7.18
CA ALA A 658 -7.49 -46.51 -6.88
C ALA A 658 -6.75 -47.04 -5.64
N ASN A 659 -7.45 -47.30 -4.51
CA ASN A 659 -6.80 -47.93 -3.34
C ASN A 659 -6.41 -49.38 -3.63
N ALA A 660 -7.13 -50.16 -4.44
CA ALA A 660 -6.68 -51.52 -4.77
C ALA A 660 -5.36 -51.52 -5.54
N MET A 661 -5.12 -50.52 -6.40
CA MET A 661 -3.87 -50.37 -7.14
C MET A 661 -2.74 -49.88 -6.23
N GLU A 662 -3.01 -48.91 -5.34
CA GLU A 662 -2.04 -48.36 -4.38
C GLU A 662 -1.71 -49.37 -3.25
N GLU A 663 -2.69 -50.16 -2.81
CA GLU A 663 -2.55 -51.24 -1.83
C GLU A 663 -1.92 -52.50 -2.45
N ALA A 664 -2.09 -52.74 -3.77
CA ALA A 664 -1.34 -53.72 -4.53
C ALA A 664 0.13 -53.29 -4.75
N GLU A 665 0.37 -52.01 -5.06
CA GLU A 665 1.73 -51.43 -5.12
C GLU A 665 2.42 -51.54 -3.76
N LYS A 666 1.71 -51.21 -2.68
CA LYS A 666 2.24 -51.30 -1.32
C LYS A 666 2.52 -52.75 -0.90
N ARG A 667 1.66 -53.71 -1.27
CA ARG A 667 1.92 -55.15 -1.08
C ARG A 667 3.07 -55.67 -1.93
N LEU A 668 3.26 -55.17 -3.15
CA LEU A 668 4.40 -55.48 -4.01
C LEU A 668 5.71 -54.94 -3.41
N TYR A 669 5.70 -53.71 -2.87
CA TYR A 669 6.84 -53.12 -2.18
C TYR A 669 7.17 -53.81 -0.84
N GLU A 670 6.15 -54.20 -0.07
CA GLU A 670 6.32 -54.94 1.20
C GLU A 670 6.80 -56.39 0.99
N ALA A 671 6.40 -57.04 -0.11
CA ALA A 671 6.87 -58.38 -0.47
C ALA A 671 8.28 -58.41 -1.11
N TRP A 672 8.86 -57.25 -1.45
CA TRP A 672 10.18 -57.13 -2.10
C TRP A 672 11.34 -56.88 -1.13
N HIS A 673 11.12 -57.07 0.17
CA HIS A 673 12.21 -57.15 1.14
C HIS A 673 12.56 -58.62 1.44
N PRO A 674 13.73 -59.14 1.00
CA PRO A 674 14.18 -60.46 1.41
C PRO A 674 14.49 -60.41 2.91
N ALA A 675 13.68 -61.13 3.68
CA ALA A 675 13.87 -61.31 5.11
C ALA A 675 15.24 -61.95 5.37
N PHE A 676 16.17 -61.19 5.96
CA PHE A 676 17.32 -61.79 6.62
C PHE A 676 16.85 -62.44 7.93
N PRO A 677 17.20 -63.70 8.20
CA PRO A 677 16.75 -64.37 9.41
C PRO A 677 17.45 -63.78 10.65
N PRO A 678 16.79 -63.82 11.83
CA PRO A 678 17.31 -63.19 13.03
C PRO A 678 18.55 -63.94 13.52
N ARG A 679 19.66 -63.21 13.72
CA ARG A 679 20.83 -63.73 14.43
C ARG A 679 20.49 -63.84 15.92
N THR A 680 20.52 -65.06 16.44
CA THR A 680 20.60 -65.35 17.87
C THR A 680 22.00 -65.02 18.40
N ARG A 681 22.13 -63.97 19.21
CA ARG A 681 22.64 -64.00 20.59
C ARG A 681 22.52 -62.62 21.23
#